data_AF-A0A1G2R5J7-F1
#
_entry.id   AF-A0A1G2R5J7-F1
#
_cell.length_a   1.000
_cell.length_b   1.000
_cell.length_c   1.000
_cell.angle_alpha   90.00
_cell.angle_beta   90.00
_cell.angle_gamma   90.00
#
_symmetry.space_group_name_H-M   'P 1'
#
loop_
_entity.id
_entity.type
_entity.pdbx_description
1 polymer ?
#
loop_
_entity_poly.entity_id
_entity_poly.type
_entity_poly.pdbx_seq_one_letter_code
_entity_poly.pdbx_strand_id
1 'polypeptide(L)'
;MISTGQIQLFMEIFIGRRDVYARRWEKNDKSGYSPAYQFSWPEFLEHKKNGGTMVSFTNKTTLPMTMETVKSHLDGKDSLGVYPLRTDGNCHLIVVDFDKSTWKVDAPAFVIKTQTYGLNPSLEISRSGNGAHVWIFFNDWYPAVKARTIIKTILDQTFEFSTQEENSYDRMFPNQDFLEDGGLGNLVALPLQGVLVPMGKSVFVDSKTLEPHSDQWKYLESISRVTSKQLDKLHTKLLKNKLGLTKKKNGKLNIHLGKMISIVKTDLTPDLSSFLKKELNFLNPGFVIKERMGLSTYKTERFFKLIQESADQISIPRGFLTQLLEYCHSKSIDFILEDDRQNLPKTKFKSKIEAYDYQQEIIDKSLNCDGGVIVAPPGGGKTVIGLSIIDKQSQPALILVHRAQLLSQWKERITQFLGVPKKEIGQFSGSKKKLGKQITVAMMQTLTRLNESEIAEIASKVGTVIIDECHHIPATTFREVIVQFNPKYIYGLTATPQRKYHDESLIFHYIGPIIATLDQKSASTGTLFSKLADSQPKTKLIIRSTTLSIPFTPKIDQYDLLSKLVIFNDTRNLQIVADILELVKQGKKIIVLTERKDHVDVLSLYLRGKAEVITLTGDDSVKSRRDKMVSIQQSNFQILLATGQLLGEGFDLPILDALVLAYPFSFEGKLIQYIGRIERGNQNRIINDYHDELTPVLSRMYKSRLRHYKKRGWVQ
;
A
#
# COMPACT_ATOMS: atom_id res chain seq x y z
N MET A 1 -52.27 -13.37 4.37
CA MET A 1 -52.90 -12.10 4.81
C MET A 1 -52.32 -11.74 6.16
N ILE A 2 -51.97 -10.47 6.35
CA ILE A 2 -51.36 -9.98 7.60
C ILE A 2 -52.45 -9.78 8.63
N SER A 3 -52.26 -10.33 9.83
CA SER A 3 -53.25 -10.28 10.91
C SER A 3 -53.21 -8.94 11.65
N THR A 4 -54.31 -8.58 12.31
CA THR A 4 -54.36 -7.39 13.17
C THR A 4 -53.32 -7.45 14.30
N GLY A 5 -53.06 -8.63 14.85
CA GLY A 5 -52.03 -8.84 15.88
C GLY A 5 -50.62 -8.56 15.37
N GLN A 6 -50.31 -8.94 14.12
CA GLN A 6 -49.02 -8.65 13.49
C GLN A 6 -48.82 -7.14 13.27
N ILE A 7 -49.87 -6.44 12.84
CA ILE A 7 -49.84 -4.98 12.69
C ILE A 7 -49.59 -4.29 14.03
N GLN A 8 -50.26 -4.76 15.10
CA GLN A 8 -50.08 -4.22 16.44
C GLN A 8 -48.66 -4.45 16.96
N LEU A 9 -48.13 -5.67 16.86
CA LEU A 9 -46.76 -6.00 17.24
C LEU A 9 -45.74 -5.11 16.51
N PHE A 10 -45.93 -4.90 15.20
CA PHE A 10 -45.08 -4.03 14.40
C PHE A 10 -45.06 -2.60 14.95
N MET A 11 -46.24 -2.03 15.22
CA MET A 11 -46.35 -0.67 15.78
C MET A 11 -45.79 -0.57 17.21
N GLU A 12 -45.84 -1.65 17.98
CA GLU A 12 -45.29 -1.71 19.34
C GLU A 12 -43.76 -1.76 19.35
N ILE A 13 -43.12 -2.29 18.30
CA ILE A 13 -41.65 -2.39 18.18
C ILE A 13 -41.07 -1.13 17.55
N PHE A 14 -41.61 -0.68 16.42
CA PHE A 14 -41.06 0.44 15.66
C PHE A 14 -41.64 1.79 16.11
N ILE A 15 -41.42 2.13 17.37
CA ILE A 15 -41.97 3.34 17.99
C ILE A 15 -41.13 4.57 17.63
N GLY A 16 -41.80 5.59 17.09
CA GLY A 16 -41.25 6.93 16.93
C GLY A 16 -42.31 8.01 17.16
N ARG A 17 -42.23 9.11 16.42
CA ARG A 17 -43.24 10.17 16.44
C ARG A 17 -44.61 9.62 16.05
N ARG A 18 -45.62 10.02 16.80
CA ARG A 18 -47.02 9.58 16.59
C ARG A 18 -47.83 10.54 15.74
N ASP A 19 -47.38 11.78 15.63
CA ASP A 19 -48.01 12.88 14.91
C ASP A 19 -47.64 12.93 13.41
N VAL A 20 -46.63 12.17 12.99
CA VAL A 20 -46.16 12.14 11.60
C VAL A 20 -45.48 10.81 11.24
N TYR A 21 -45.72 10.32 10.02
CA TYR A 21 -44.91 9.27 9.38
C TYR A 21 -44.30 9.77 8.06
N ALA A 22 -43.31 9.04 7.54
CA ALA A 22 -42.73 9.31 6.24
C ALA A 22 -43.30 8.36 5.18
N ARG A 23 -43.65 8.88 4.01
CA ARG A 23 -44.07 8.08 2.84
C ARG A 23 -43.01 8.16 1.75
N ARG A 24 -42.69 7.01 1.17
CA ARG A 24 -41.82 6.93 0.00
C ARG A 24 -42.52 7.47 -1.25
N TRP A 25 -41.80 8.19 -2.07
CA TRP A 25 -42.22 8.61 -3.41
C TRP A 25 -41.18 8.21 -4.44
N GLU A 26 -41.62 8.03 -5.68
CA GLU A 26 -40.78 7.66 -6.81
C GLU A 26 -41.27 8.42 -8.05
N LYS A 27 -40.36 9.14 -8.73
CA LYS A 27 -40.67 9.95 -9.92
C LYS A 27 -39.42 10.11 -10.79
N ASN A 28 -39.51 9.72 -12.06
CA ASN A 28 -38.46 9.91 -13.09
C ASN A 28 -37.06 9.49 -12.59
N ASP A 29 -36.91 8.22 -12.22
CA ASP A 29 -35.68 7.60 -11.68
C ASP A 29 -35.16 8.16 -10.34
N LYS A 30 -35.83 9.18 -9.78
CA LYS A 30 -35.56 9.67 -8.43
C LYS A 30 -36.54 9.06 -7.45
N SER A 31 -36.04 8.76 -6.27
CA SER A 31 -36.90 8.31 -5.18
C SER A 31 -36.43 8.90 -3.87
N GLY A 32 -37.34 8.96 -2.91
CA GLY A 32 -37.06 9.52 -1.60
C GLY A 32 -38.19 9.28 -0.62
N TYR A 33 -38.03 9.79 0.59
CA TYR A 33 -39.08 9.81 1.60
C TYR A 33 -39.42 11.26 1.91
N SER A 34 -40.69 11.52 2.14
CA SER A 34 -41.18 12.82 2.60
C SER A 34 -42.19 12.62 3.73
N PRO A 35 -42.34 13.60 4.65
CA PRO A 35 -43.42 13.56 5.62
C PRO A 35 -44.79 13.42 4.93
N ALA A 36 -45.67 12.62 5.52
CA ALA A 36 -47.04 12.49 5.07
C ALA A 36 -47.84 13.71 5.54
N TYR A 37 -48.42 14.44 4.59
CA TYR A 37 -49.24 15.62 4.85
C TYR A 37 -50.65 15.45 4.31
N GLN A 38 -51.60 16.06 5.00
CA GLN A 38 -52.93 16.37 4.50
C GLN A 38 -52.98 17.86 4.13
N PHE A 39 -53.44 18.15 2.92
CA PHE A 39 -53.56 19.52 2.39
C PHE A 39 -54.52 19.56 1.20
N SER A 40 -54.93 20.77 0.81
CA SER A 40 -55.76 21.04 -0.37
C SER A 40 -54.90 21.14 -1.64
N TRP A 41 -55.16 20.29 -2.64
CA TRP A 41 -54.43 20.33 -3.91
C TRP A 41 -54.57 21.66 -4.67
N PRO A 42 -55.77 22.27 -4.80
CA PRO A 42 -55.93 23.58 -5.42
C PRO A 42 -55.03 24.65 -4.80
N GLU A 43 -55.03 24.77 -3.47
CA GLU A 43 -54.22 25.75 -2.75
C GLU A 43 -52.72 25.49 -2.91
N PHE A 44 -52.30 24.23 -2.84
CA PHE A 44 -50.89 23.89 -3.03
C PHE A 44 -50.42 24.15 -4.47
N LEU A 45 -51.26 23.90 -5.47
CA LEU A 45 -50.94 24.20 -6.87
C LEU A 45 -50.82 25.70 -7.12
N GLU A 46 -51.67 26.52 -6.50
CA GLU A 46 -51.57 27.98 -6.54
C GLU A 46 -50.29 28.47 -5.85
N HIS A 47 -49.99 27.98 -4.65
CA HIS A 47 -48.73 28.26 -3.95
C HIS A 47 -47.51 27.88 -4.79
N LYS A 48 -47.55 26.73 -5.46
CA LYS A 48 -46.48 26.25 -6.34
C LYS A 48 -46.32 27.10 -7.61
N LYS A 49 -47.40 27.62 -8.17
CA LYS A 49 -47.34 28.58 -9.29
C LYS A 49 -46.61 29.86 -8.88
N ASN A 50 -46.75 30.27 -7.61
CA ASN A 50 -46.04 31.41 -7.03
C ASN A 50 -44.62 31.09 -6.55
N GLY A 51 -44.03 29.97 -7.00
CA GLY A 51 -42.66 29.56 -6.65
C GLY A 51 -42.52 28.83 -5.32
N GLY A 52 -43.63 28.58 -4.61
CA GLY A 52 -43.64 27.89 -3.34
C GLY A 52 -43.35 26.39 -3.42
N THR A 53 -42.74 25.85 -2.36
CA THR A 53 -42.51 24.41 -2.18
C THR A 53 -43.41 23.83 -1.09
N MET A 54 -43.53 22.49 -1.04
CA MET A 54 -44.26 21.82 0.05
C MET A 54 -43.69 22.18 1.42
N VAL A 55 -42.38 22.46 1.54
CA VAL A 55 -41.76 22.88 2.80
C VAL A 55 -42.30 24.24 3.25
N SER A 56 -42.33 25.22 2.34
CA SER A 56 -42.85 26.58 2.59
C SER A 56 -44.38 26.70 2.67
N PHE A 57 -45.12 25.64 2.33
CA PHE A 57 -46.58 25.67 2.37
C PHE A 57 -47.08 25.51 3.80
N THR A 58 -47.82 26.49 4.30
CA THR A 58 -48.27 26.57 5.70
C THR A 58 -49.59 25.85 5.94
N ASN A 59 -50.48 25.76 4.95
CA ASN A 59 -51.79 25.11 5.09
C ASN A 59 -51.73 23.59 4.89
N LYS A 60 -50.90 22.92 5.70
CA LYS A 60 -50.71 21.47 5.70
C LYS A 60 -50.69 20.95 7.13
N THR A 61 -51.23 19.76 7.34
CA THR A 61 -51.17 19.04 8.62
C THR A 61 -50.45 17.71 8.45
N THR A 62 -49.63 17.30 9.41
CA THR A 62 -48.96 16.00 9.37
C THR A 62 -49.95 14.88 9.65
N LEU A 63 -49.75 13.73 9.02
CA LEU A 63 -50.61 12.55 9.21
C LEU A 63 -49.97 11.56 10.20
N PRO A 64 -50.72 11.10 11.21
CA PRO A 64 -50.26 10.08 12.14
C PRO A 64 -50.19 8.70 11.47
N MET A 65 -49.34 7.82 12.00
CA MET A 65 -49.28 6.42 11.54
C MET A 65 -50.47 5.64 12.12
N THR A 66 -51.28 5.04 11.24
CA THR A 66 -52.46 4.24 11.62
C THR A 66 -52.28 2.76 11.25
N MET A 67 -53.07 1.87 11.85
CA MET A 67 -53.06 0.44 11.48
C MET A 67 -53.31 0.22 9.98
N GLU A 68 -54.14 1.05 9.35
CA GLU A 68 -54.39 0.97 7.91
C GLU A 68 -53.15 1.33 7.08
N THR A 69 -52.44 2.39 7.46
CA THR A 69 -51.19 2.77 6.78
C THR A 69 -50.12 1.69 6.94
N VAL A 70 -49.99 1.09 8.14
CA VAL A 70 -49.05 -0.01 8.39
C VAL A 70 -49.46 -1.28 7.64
N LYS A 71 -50.75 -1.57 7.53
CA LYS A 71 -51.23 -2.66 6.68
C LYS A 71 -50.84 -2.44 5.21
N SER A 72 -51.03 -1.22 4.69
CA SER A 72 -50.61 -0.85 3.33
C SER A 72 -49.10 -1.04 3.11
N HIS A 73 -48.29 -0.71 4.12
CA HIS A 73 -46.84 -0.93 4.11
C HIS A 73 -46.46 -2.40 4.00
N LEU A 74 -47.02 -3.21 4.87
CA LEU A 74 -46.67 -4.62 4.98
C LEU A 74 -47.25 -5.45 3.83
N ASP A 75 -48.39 -5.03 3.26
CA ASP A 75 -48.93 -5.57 2.01
C ASP A 75 -48.09 -5.14 0.78
N GLY A 76 -47.13 -4.22 0.95
CA GLY A 76 -46.25 -3.76 -0.11
C GLY A 76 -46.85 -2.68 -1.03
N LYS A 77 -48.03 -2.15 -0.70
CA LYS A 77 -48.68 -1.07 -1.45
C LYS A 77 -48.01 0.28 -1.21
N ASP A 78 -47.58 0.51 0.03
CA ASP A 78 -46.85 1.70 0.45
C ASP A 78 -45.48 1.34 1.03
N SER A 79 -44.59 2.32 1.13
CA SER A 79 -43.32 2.15 1.85
C SER A 79 -43.16 3.30 2.83
N LEU A 80 -43.12 2.96 4.10
CA LEU A 80 -43.17 3.92 5.20
C LEU A 80 -41.80 4.09 5.85
N GLY A 81 -41.63 5.20 6.53
CA GLY A 81 -40.52 5.47 7.44
C GLY A 81 -41.02 6.11 8.73
N VAL A 82 -40.19 6.04 9.76
CA VAL A 82 -40.49 6.56 11.09
C VAL A 82 -39.47 7.63 11.48
N TYR A 83 -39.95 8.66 12.18
CA TYR A 83 -39.09 9.68 12.81
C TYR A 83 -38.84 9.26 14.26
N PRO A 84 -37.62 8.84 14.63
CA PRO A 84 -37.37 8.25 15.95
C PRO A 84 -37.21 9.30 17.08
N LEU A 85 -36.99 10.57 16.76
CA LEU A 85 -36.76 11.65 17.73
C LEU A 85 -38.03 12.45 18.01
N ARG A 86 -38.41 12.56 19.28
CA ARG A 86 -39.51 13.41 19.76
C ARG A 86 -39.05 14.85 20.04
N THR A 87 -40.03 15.74 20.18
CA THR A 87 -39.83 17.16 20.54
C THR A 87 -39.18 17.38 21.90
N ASP A 88 -39.24 16.41 22.81
CA ASP A 88 -38.55 16.43 24.11
C ASP A 88 -37.11 15.88 24.06
N GLY A 89 -36.60 15.54 22.87
CA GLY A 89 -35.25 14.99 22.69
C GLY A 89 -35.12 13.50 23.06
N ASN A 90 -36.23 12.81 23.30
CA ASN A 90 -36.22 11.38 23.59
C ASN A 90 -36.46 10.53 22.34
N CYS A 91 -35.87 9.33 22.32
CA CYS A 91 -36.14 8.30 21.32
C CYS A 91 -36.45 6.96 22.00
N HIS A 92 -37.16 6.08 21.29
CA HIS A 92 -37.50 4.73 21.76
C HIS A 92 -36.65 3.65 21.08
N LEU A 93 -35.97 4.03 20.00
CA LEU A 93 -35.07 3.18 19.25
C LEU A 93 -33.88 3.99 18.73
N ILE A 94 -32.81 3.28 18.40
CA ILE A 94 -31.67 3.82 17.67
C ILE A 94 -31.24 2.85 16.59
N VAL A 95 -30.92 3.37 15.42
CA VAL A 95 -30.57 2.57 14.23
C VAL A 95 -29.23 3.01 13.70
N VAL A 96 -28.37 2.06 13.36
CA VAL A 96 -27.09 2.33 12.68
C VAL A 96 -27.20 1.81 11.25
N ASP A 97 -27.01 2.73 10.31
CA ASP A 97 -27.10 2.47 8.87
C ASP A 97 -25.72 2.10 8.32
N PHE A 98 -25.64 0.95 7.66
CA PHE A 98 -24.44 0.47 7.00
C PHE A 98 -24.68 0.36 5.48
N ASP A 99 -24.03 1.24 4.72
CA ASP A 99 -24.05 1.29 3.26
C ASP A 99 -22.60 1.24 2.73
N LYS A 100 -22.35 0.70 1.53
CA LYS A 100 -21.04 0.35 0.89
C LYS A 100 -20.70 -1.15 0.90
N SER A 101 -19.72 -1.53 0.06
CA SER A 101 -19.34 -2.92 -0.23
C SER A 101 -18.95 -3.80 0.97
N THR A 102 -18.52 -3.23 2.10
CA THR A 102 -18.08 -3.98 3.28
C THR A 102 -19.16 -4.23 4.33
N TRP A 103 -20.42 -3.82 4.08
CA TRP A 103 -21.52 -3.92 5.06
C TRP A 103 -21.75 -5.33 5.61
N LYS A 104 -21.48 -6.36 4.79
CA LYS A 104 -21.60 -7.77 5.18
C LYS A 104 -20.57 -8.22 6.23
N VAL A 105 -19.51 -7.43 6.44
CA VAL A 105 -18.49 -7.65 7.47
C VAL A 105 -18.71 -6.68 8.63
N ASP A 106 -18.89 -5.41 8.30
CA ASP A 106 -18.93 -4.32 9.27
C ASP A 106 -20.19 -4.35 10.15
N ALA A 107 -21.37 -4.62 9.57
CA ALA A 107 -22.62 -4.67 10.32
C ALA A 107 -22.66 -5.86 11.31
N PRO A 108 -22.29 -7.09 10.92
CA PRO A 108 -22.08 -8.20 11.87
C PRO A 108 -21.05 -7.90 12.96
N ALA A 109 -19.90 -7.31 12.62
CA ALA A 109 -18.87 -6.97 13.60
C ALA A 109 -19.41 -5.97 14.64
N PHE A 110 -20.17 -4.98 14.19
CA PHE A 110 -20.84 -4.02 15.07
C PHE A 110 -21.91 -4.69 15.96
N VAL A 111 -22.71 -5.62 15.42
CA VAL A 111 -23.68 -6.41 16.19
C VAL A 111 -22.98 -7.19 17.31
N ILE A 112 -21.92 -7.93 16.98
CA ILE A 112 -21.16 -8.73 17.95
C ILE A 112 -20.57 -7.83 19.04
N LYS A 113 -19.95 -6.70 18.67
CA LYS A 113 -19.39 -5.75 19.64
C LYS A 113 -20.48 -5.19 20.55
N THR A 114 -21.63 -4.81 19.99
CA THR A 114 -22.77 -4.25 20.72
C THR A 114 -23.33 -5.25 21.74
N GLN A 115 -23.37 -6.55 21.40
CA GLN A 115 -23.78 -7.62 22.33
C GLN A 115 -22.84 -7.75 23.54
N THR A 116 -21.52 -7.51 23.38
CA THR A 116 -20.57 -7.52 24.53
C THR A 116 -20.88 -6.46 25.58
N TYR A 117 -21.65 -5.43 25.22
CA TYR A 117 -22.11 -4.37 26.11
C TYR A 117 -23.46 -4.68 26.78
N GLY A 118 -24.02 -5.87 26.56
CA GLY A 118 -25.32 -6.28 27.09
C GLY A 118 -26.51 -5.61 26.40
N LEU A 119 -26.31 -5.13 25.16
CA LEU A 119 -27.37 -4.61 24.30
C LEU A 119 -27.81 -5.71 23.32
N ASN A 120 -29.06 -5.65 22.86
CA ASN A 120 -29.66 -6.67 21.99
C ASN A 120 -29.97 -6.06 20.61
N PRO A 121 -28.97 -5.96 19.71
CA PRO A 121 -29.16 -5.42 18.37
C PRO A 121 -29.84 -6.43 17.43
N SER A 122 -30.71 -5.94 16.54
CA SER A 122 -31.35 -6.69 15.46
C SER A 122 -30.82 -6.23 14.10
N LEU A 123 -30.37 -7.16 13.27
CA LEU A 123 -29.80 -6.88 11.95
C LEU A 123 -30.86 -7.04 10.86
N GLU A 124 -31.11 -5.98 10.10
CA GLU A 124 -32.00 -5.97 8.94
C GLU A 124 -31.20 -5.72 7.65
N ILE A 125 -31.45 -6.49 6.60
CA ILE A 125 -30.97 -6.15 5.26
C ILE A 125 -31.82 -5.01 4.70
N SER A 126 -31.18 -3.93 4.27
CA SER A 126 -31.85 -2.75 3.71
C SER A 126 -32.73 -3.06 2.50
N ARG A 127 -33.62 -2.12 2.15
CA ARG A 127 -34.46 -2.19 0.94
C ARG A 127 -33.66 -2.43 -0.35
N SER A 128 -32.46 -1.86 -0.49
CA SER A 128 -31.65 -2.04 -1.70
C SER A 128 -31.07 -3.46 -1.82
N GLY A 129 -30.86 -4.12 -0.68
CA GLY A 129 -30.09 -5.37 -0.56
C GLY A 129 -28.58 -5.16 -0.51
N ASN A 130 -28.11 -3.91 -0.61
CA ASN A 130 -26.69 -3.54 -0.69
C ASN A 130 -26.20 -2.82 0.58
N GLY A 131 -26.95 -2.93 1.67
CA GLY A 131 -26.65 -2.35 2.96
C GLY A 131 -27.49 -3.00 4.06
N ALA A 132 -27.29 -2.60 5.30
CA ALA A 132 -28.00 -3.13 6.45
C ALA A 132 -28.30 -2.04 7.50
N HIS A 133 -29.37 -2.24 8.26
CA HIS A 133 -29.68 -1.46 9.44
C HIS A 133 -29.51 -2.32 10.69
N VAL A 134 -28.81 -1.79 11.68
CA VAL A 134 -28.69 -2.41 13.01
C VAL A 134 -29.59 -1.65 13.98
N TRP A 135 -30.68 -2.28 14.39
CA TRP A 135 -31.72 -1.73 15.25
C TRP A 135 -31.46 -2.06 16.71
N ILE A 136 -31.63 -1.09 17.60
CA ILE A 136 -31.58 -1.31 19.06
C ILE A 136 -32.82 -0.63 19.66
N PHE A 137 -33.63 -1.42 20.37
CA PHE A 137 -34.91 -0.98 20.91
C PHE A 137 -34.85 -0.77 22.41
N PHE A 138 -35.54 0.26 22.90
CA PHE A 138 -35.60 0.60 24.32
C PHE A 138 -36.97 0.26 24.91
N ASN A 139 -37.04 0.11 26.22
CA ASN A 139 -38.30 -0.17 26.89
C ASN A 139 -39.12 1.11 27.06
N ASP A 140 -38.44 2.20 27.43
CA ASP A 140 -39.02 3.51 27.69
C ASP A 140 -38.43 4.56 26.75
N TRP A 141 -39.05 5.74 26.70
CA TRP A 141 -38.46 6.91 26.07
C TRP A 141 -37.15 7.29 26.75
N TYR A 142 -36.05 7.31 26.00
CA TYR A 142 -34.72 7.55 26.51
C TYR A 142 -34.06 8.75 25.81
N PRO A 143 -33.26 9.58 26.52
CA PRO A 143 -32.61 10.74 25.90
C PRO A 143 -31.72 10.33 24.72
N ALA A 144 -32.01 10.87 23.54
CA ALA A 144 -31.27 10.56 22.31
C ALA A 144 -29.78 10.88 22.45
N VAL A 145 -29.44 11.94 23.17
CA VAL A 145 -28.04 12.33 23.47
C VAL A 145 -27.25 11.22 24.15
N LYS A 146 -27.86 10.57 25.15
CA LYS A 146 -27.21 9.48 25.89
C LYS A 146 -27.13 8.24 25.01
N ALA A 147 -28.20 7.89 24.29
CA ALA A 147 -28.20 6.74 23.38
C ALA A 147 -27.12 6.88 22.31
N ARG A 148 -27.07 8.03 21.61
CA ARG A 148 -26.07 8.34 20.60
C ARG A 148 -24.66 8.28 21.17
N THR A 149 -24.44 8.77 22.39
CA THR A 149 -23.12 8.70 23.04
C THR A 149 -22.67 7.25 23.26
N ILE A 150 -23.58 6.38 23.72
CA ILE A 150 -23.28 4.94 23.89
C ILE A 150 -22.92 4.33 22.54
N ILE A 151 -23.81 4.45 21.55
CA ILE A 151 -23.65 3.79 20.25
C ILE A 151 -22.44 4.33 19.50
N LYS A 152 -22.19 5.64 19.52
CA LYS A 152 -20.99 6.24 18.93
C LYS A 152 -19.71 5.71 19.57
N THR A 153 -19.67 5.58 20.89
CA THR A 153 -18.51 5.01 21.58
C THR A 153 -18.27 3.54 21.19
N ILE A 154 -19.35 2.76 21.02
CA ILE A 154 -19.24 1.38 20.53
C ILE A 154 -18.75 1.36 19.08
N LEU A 155 -19.27 2.21 18.20
CA LEU A 155 -18.81 2.36 16.81
C LEU A 155 -17.30 2.69 16.75
N ASP A 156 -16.86 3.70 17.51
CA ASP A 156 -15.46 4.13 17.54
C ASP A 156 -14.53 2.99 17.98
N GLN A 157 -14.98 2.11 18.88
CA GLN A 157 -14.20 0.94 19.31
C GLN A 157 -14.32 -0.28 18.40
N THR A 158 -15.44 -0.44 17.69
CA THR A 158 -15.60 -1.49 16.67
C THR A 158 -14.66 -1.22 15.50
N PHE A 159 -14.50 0.05 15.14
CA PHE A 159 -13.86 0.51 13.92
C PHE A 159 -12.57 1.30 14.18
N GLU A 160 -11.94 1.09 15.33
CA GLU A 160 -10.88 1.93 15.89
C GLU A 160 -9.79 2.31 14.88
N PHE A 161 -9.30 1.41 14.02
CA PHE A 161 -8.24 1.70 13.05
C PHE A 161 -8.71 1.79 11.59
N SER A 162 -10.01 1.85 11.34
CA SER A 162 -10.60 2.17 10.03
C SER A 162 -11.02 3.64 9.95
N THR A 163 -10.88 4.25 8.77
CA THR A 163 -11.41 5.61 8.56
C THR A 163 -12.91 5.58 8.21
N GLN A 164 -13.64 6.69 8.39
CA GLN A 164 -15.06 6.79 8.01
C GLN A 164 -15.31 6.59 6.50
N GLU A 165 -14.31 6.82 5.65
CA GLU A 165 -14.40 6.50 4.22
C GLU A 165 -14.34 4.99 3.97
N GLU A 166 -13.72 4.23 4.87
CA GLU A 166 -13.35 2.81 4.69
C GLU A 166 -14.32 1.80 5.28
N ASN A 167 -14.96 2.12 6.41
CA ASN A 167 -16.04 1.30 6.94
C ASN A 167 -17.35 1.63 6.23
N SER A 168 -18.29 0.68 6.27
CA SER A 168 -19.61 0.86 5.67
C SER A 168 -20.58 1.63 6.57
N TYR A 169 -20.15 2.23 7.68
CA TYR A 169 -21.06 3.05 8.47
C TYR A 169 -21.39 4.33 7.68
N ASP A 170 -22.68 4.56 7.44
CA ASP A 170 -23.17 5.79 6.78
C ASP A 170 -23.62 6.81 7.83
N ARG A 171 -24.60 6.43 8.66
CA ARG A 171 -25.23 7.32 9.64
C ARG A 171 -25.97 6.57 10.73
N MET A 172 -26.49 7.31 11.70
CA MET A 172 -27.28 6.79 12.82
C MET A 172 -28.60 7.54 12.91
N PHE A 173 -29.67 6.87 13.32
CA PHE A 173 -30.99 7.47 13.51
C PHE A 173 -31.46 7.26 14.95
N PRO A 174 -31.74 8.33 15.71
CA PRO A 174 -31.61 9.74 15.32
C PRO A 174 -30.13 10.16 15.17
N ASN A 175 -29.84 11.01 14.18
CA ASN A 175 -28.53 11.63 14.00
C ASN A 175 -28.38 12.95 14.77
N GLN A 176 -29.46 13.45 15.37
CA GLN A 176 -29.52 14.70 16.15
C GLN A 176 -29.78 14.39 17.63
N ASP A 177 -29.29 15.28 18.50
CA ASP A 177 -29.52 15.22 19.95
C ASP A 177 -30.87 15.81 20.34
N PHE A 178 -31.27 16.88 19.66
CA PHE A 178 -32.51 17.63 19.84
C PHE A 178 -33.07 18.02 18.49
N LEU A 179 -34.36 18.36 18.43
CA LEU A 179 -34.98 18.92 17.23
C LEU A 179 -34.75 20.43 17.18
N GLU A 180 -34.49 20.95 15.99
CA GLU A 180 -34.56 22.39 15.70
C GLU A 180 -36.02 22.85 15.71
N ASP A 181 -36.28 24.13 16.01
CA ASP A 181 -37.64 24.69 16.10
C ASP A 181 -38.44 24.43 14.82
N GLY A 182 -39.55 23.70 14.95
CA GLY A 182 -40.42 23.30 13.82
C GLY A 182 -39.91 22.13 12.96
N GLY A 183 -38.77 21.52 13.31
CA GLY A 183 -38.19 20.37 12.60
C GLY A 183 -38.86 19.03 12.93
N LEU A 184 -38.90 18.12 11.95
CA LEU A 184 -39.39 16.75 12.14
C LEU A 184 -38.30 15.74 12.52
N GLY A 185 -37.03 16.12 12.33
CA GLY A 185 -35.87 15.26 12.50
C GLY A 185 -35.63 14.35 11.28
N ASN A 186 -34.63 13.48 11.39
CA ASN A 186 -34.29 12.53 10.33
C ASN A 186 -35.09 11.24 10.46
N LEU A 187 -35.49 10.66 9.34
CA LEU A 187 -36.32 9.46 9.28
C LEU A 187 -35.47 8.22 8.95
N VAL A 188 -35.92 7.06 9.42
CA VAL A 188 -35.43 5.75 9.00
C VAL A 188 -36.55 4.98 8.30
N ALA A 189 -36.23 4.27 7.22
CA ALA A 189 -37.21 3.44 6.52
C ALA A 189 -37.64 2.25 7.39
N LEU A 190 -38.92 1.92 7.40
CA LEU A 190 -39.44 0.79 8.16
C LEU A 190 -39.18 -0.55 7.45
N PRO A 191 -38.91 -1.63 8.20
CA PRO A 191 -38.62 -2.95 7.64
C PRO A 191 -39.90 -3.71 7.23
N LEU A 192 -39.73 -4.92 6.66
CA LEU A 192 -40.81 -5.83 6.26
C LEU A 192 -41.73 -5.26 5.17
N GLN A 193 -41.13 -4.59 4.19
CA GLN A 193 -41.83 -4.04 3.03
C GLN A 193 -42.33 -5.16 2.11
N GLY A 194 -43.64 -5.42 2.09
CA GLY A 194 -44.24 -6.65 1.53
C GLY A 194 -43.65 -7.19 0.23
N VAL A 195 -43.50 -6.35 -0.80
CA VAL A 195 -43.00 -6.78 -2.12
C VAL A 195 -41.51 -7.19 -2.10
N LEU A 196 -40.75 -6.69 -1.12
CA LEU A 196 -39.30 -6.92 -0.99
C LEU A 196 -38.96 -8.13 -0.13
N VAL A 197 -39.83 -8.50 0.80
CA VAL A 197 -39.62 -9.61 1.74
C VAL A 197 -39.31 -10.93 1.01
N PRO A 198 -40.06 -11.34 -0.04
CA PRO A 198 -39.75 -12.56 -0.79
C PRO A 198 -38.39 -12.53 -1.51
N MET A 199 -37.82 -11.34 -1.74
CA MET A 199 -36.51 -11.16 -2.38
C MET A 199 -35.36 -11.17 -1.36
N GLY A 200 -35.63 -11.45 -0.08
CA GLY A 200 -34.64 -11.40 1.00
C GLY A 200 -34.19 -9.97 1.33
N LYS A 201 -35.01 -8.96 1.04
CA LYS A 201 -34.72 -7.53 1.30
C LYS A 201 -35.74 -6.96 2.28
N SER A 202 -35.33 -5.97 3.07
CA SER A 202 -36.14 -5.41 4.15
C SER A 202 -36.59 -6.49 5.14
N VAL A 203 -35.68 -7.41 5.49
CA VAL A 203 -35.90 -8.55 6.38
C VAL A 203 -34.82 -8.64 7.44
N PHE A 204 -35.18 -9.16 8.60
CA PHE A 204 -34.24 -9.47 9.67
C PHE A 204 -33.52 -10.79 9.40
N VAL A 205 -32.23 -10.80 9.71
CA VAL A 205 -31.31 -11.90 9.41
C VAL A 205 -30.47 -12.29 10.61
N ASP A 206 -29.97 -13.53 10.61
CA ASP A 206 -28.96 -13.95 11.57
C ASP A 206 -27.64 -13.20 11.32
N SER A 207 -27.07 -12.61 12.38
CA SER A 207 -25.85 -11.80 12.26
C SER A 207 -24.60 -12.55 11.81
N LYS A 208 -24.56 -13.89 11.97
CA LYS A 208 -23.42 -14.73 11.59
C LYS A 208 -23.56 -15.28 10.17
N THR A 209 -24.76 -15.69 9.78
CA THR A 209 -24.99 -16.30 8.45
C THR A 209 -25.51 -15.31 7.41
N LEU A 210 -26.08 -14.17 7.84
CA LEU A 210 -26.83 -13.22 7.03
C LEU A 210 -28.04 -13.83 6.32
N GLU A 211 -28.50 -15.01 6.77
CA GLU A 211 -29.70 -15.65 6.23
C GLU A 211 -30.95 -15.07 6.90
N PRO A 212 -32.03 -14.79 6.14
CA PRO A 212 -33.30 -14.37 6.70
C PRO A 212 -33.85 -15.35 7.73
N HIS A 213 -34.35 -14.82 8.85
CA HIS A 213 -35.08 -15.65 9.81
C HIS A 213 -36.28 -16.31 9.11
N SER A 214 -36.45 -17.61 9.34
CA SER A 214 -37.50 -18.43 8.73
C SER A 214 -38.91 -17.91 9.01
N ASP A 215 -39.11 -17.27 10.17
CA ASP A 215 -40.33 -16.56 10.52
C ASP A 215 -39.97 -15.19 11.11
N GLN A 216 -40.23 -14.15 10.31
CA GLN A 216 -39.95 -12.76 10.68
C GLN A 216 -40.82 -12.29 11.86
N TRP A 217 -42.05 -12.79 11.98
CA TRP A 217 -42.97 -12.38 13.04
C TRP A 217 -42.58 -12.99 14.38
N LYS A 218 -42.27 -14.29 14.38
CA LYS A 218 -41.72 -14.95 15.57
C LYS A 218 -40.40 -14.31 16.02
N TYR A 219 -39.57 -13.87 15.08
CA TYR A 219 -38.36 -13.11 15.41
C TYR A 219 -38.68 -11.76 16.06
N LEU A 220 -39.62 -10.98 15.50
CA LEU A 220 -40.07 -9.72 16.09
C LEU A 220 -40.58 -9.90 17.53
N GLU A 221 -41.34 -10.96 17.82
CA GLU A 221 -41.80 -11.29 19.18
C GLU A 221 -40.64 -11.58 20.15
N SER A 222 -39.50 -12.07 19.64
CA SER A 222 -38.31 -12.37 20.42
C SER A 222 -37.42 -11.16 20.71
N ILE A 223 -37.67 -10.02 20.07
CA ILE A 223 -36.85 -8.81 20.24
C ILE A 223 -36.96 -8.32 21.69
N SER A 224 -35.84 -8.35 22.39
CA SER A 224 -35.72 -7.86 23.75
C SER A 224 -35.33 -6.39 23.77
N ARG A 225 -36.08 -5.60 24.53
CA ARG A 225 -35.89 -4.16 24.69
C ARG A 225 -34.96 -3.86 25.85
N VAL A 226 -34.09 -2.87 25.68
CA VAL A 226 -33.13 -2.46 26.72
C VAL A 226 -33.79 -1.47 27.68
N THR A 227 -33.65 -1.69 28.97
CA THR A 227 -34.23 -0.80 29.99
C THR A 227 -33.41 0.48 30.16
N SER A 228 -34.06 1.59 30.53
CA SER A 228 -33.40 2.87 30.82
C SER A 228 -32.31 2.74 31.90
N LYS A 229 -32.54 1.87 32.91
CA LYS A 229 -31.57 1.56 33.97
C LYS A 229 -30.30 0.89 33.44
N GLN A 230 -30.41 -0.02 32.47
CA GLN A 230 -29.26 -0.64 31.83
C GLN A 230 -28.49 0.38 30.98
N LEU A 231 -29.20 1.22 30.21
CA LEU A 231 -28.60 2.26 29.38
C LEU A 231 -27.85 3.30 30.23
N ASP A 232 -28.41 3.77 31.34
CA ASP A 232 -27.73 4.74 32.21
C ASP A 232 -26.49 4.16 32.90
N LYS A 233 -26.54 2.88 33.32
CA LYS A 233 -25.37 2.17 33.85
C LYS A 233 -24.27 2.09 32.81
N LEU A 234 -24.62 1.77 31.56
CA LEU A 234 -23.69 1.67 30.45
C LEU A 234 -23.11 3.05 30.08
N HIS A 235 -23.95 4.06 29.94
CA HIS A 235 -23.56 5.44 29.66
C HIS A 235 -22.56 5.97 30.69
N THR A 236 -22.83 5.76 31.98
CA THR A 236 -21.94 6.17 33.08
C THR A 236 -20.60 5.44 33.01
N LYS A 237 -20.60 4.14 32.73
CA LYS A 237 -19.39 3.34 32.56
C LYS A 237 -18.53 3.86 31.40
N LEU A 238 -19.14 4.12 30.25
CA LEU A 238 -18.45 4.60 29.05
C LEU A 238 -17.91 6.02 29.21
N LEU A 239 -18.66 6.92 29.87
CA LEU A 239 -18.19 8.28 30.19
C LEU A 239 -16.96 8.27 31.11
N LYS A 240 -16.95 7.42 32.15
CA LYS A 240 -15.79 7.28 33.05
C LYS A 240 -14.54 6.80 32.31
N ASN A 241 -14.69 5.87 31.37
CA ASN A 241 -13.59 5.41 30.53
C ASN A 241 -13.09 6.54 29.60
N LYS A 242 -14.00 7.31 29.00
CA LYS A 242 -13.68 8.39 28.06
C LYS A 242 -13.01 9.60 28.73
N LEU A 243 -13.39 9.91 29.98
CA LEU A 243 -12.79 10.96 30.79
C LEU A 243 -11.46 10.55 31.46
N GLY A 244 -10.93 9.34 31.17
CA GLY A 244 -9.68 8.86 31.78
C GLY A 244 -9.77 8.59 33.28
N LEU A 245 -10.98 8.49 33.84
CA LEU A 245 -11.23 8.26 35.28
C LEU A 245 -11.22 6.79 35.67
N THR A 246 -11.00 5.88 34.72
CA THR A 246 -10.49 4.53 35.03
C THR A 246 -8.99 4.61 35.19
N LYS A 247 -8.51 4.26 36.39
CA LYS A 247 -7.09 4.04 36.71
C LYS A 247 -6.34 3.55 35.47
N LYS A 248 -5.25 4.24 35.09
CA LYS A 248 -4.17 3.63 34.29
C LYS A 248 -4.03 2.21 34.81
N LYS A 249 -4.37 1.19 34.00
CA LYS A 249 -3.87 -0.14 34.30
C LYS A 249 -2.37 0.05 34.22
N ASN A 250 -1.69 -0.07 35.35
CA ASN A 250 -0.25 -0.25 35.47
C ASN A 250 0.15 -1.60 34.83
N GLY A 251 -0.29 -1.85 33.60
CA GLY A 251 0.14 -2.95 32.77
C GLY A 251 1.20 -2.40 31.84
N LYS A 252 2.39 -3.00 31.87
CA LYS A 252 3.41 -2.72 30.87
C LYS A 252 2.87 -3.11 29.50
N LEU A 253 3.22 -2.35 28.47
CA LEU A 253 2.92 -2.67 27.07
C LEU A 253 3.64 -3.96 26.68
N ASN A 254 2.91 -5.03 26.38
CA ASN A 254 3.52 -6.28 25.92
C ASN A 254 3.74 -6.23 24.40
N ILE A 255 5.01 -6.30 23.99
CA ILE A 255 5.44 -6.28 22.59
C ILE A 255 6.04 -7.65 22.28
N HIS A 256 5.39 -8.42 21.42
CA HIS A 256 5.91 -9.69 20.91
C HIS A 256 6.56 -9.47 19.55
N LEU A 257 7.83 -9.82 19.42
CA LEU A 257 8.60 -9.69 18.18
C LEU A 257 8.77 -11.05 17.51
N GLY A 258 8.07 -11.26 16.40
CA GLY A 258 8.21 -12.46 15.57
C GLY A 258 8.30 -12.13 14.08
N LYS A 259 7.48 -12.80 13.27
CA LYS A 259 7.29 -12.48 11.82
C LYS A 259 6.88 -11.01 11.65
N MET A 260 6.00 -10.57 12.54
CA MET A 260 5.51 -9.21 12.72
C MET A 260 5.67 -8.86 14.20
N ILE A 261 5.53 -7.58 14.54
CA ILE A 261 5.37 -7.15 15.93
C ILE A 261 3.90 -7.27 16.29
N SER A 262 3.58 -8.00 17.35
CA SER A 262 2.22 -8.15 17.86
C SER A 262 2.07 -7.44 19.20
N ILE A 263 0.99 -6.67 19.34
CA ILE A 263 0.69 -5.86 20.53
C ILE A 263 -0.76 -6.11 20.93
N VAL A 264 -1.02 -6.35 22.21
CA VAL A 264 -2.38 -6.57 22.73
C VAL A 264 -3.15 -5.25 22.71
N LYS A 265 -4.36 -5.24 22.15
CA LYS A 265 -5.20 -4.05 22.02
C LYS A 265 -5.53 -3.40 23.37
N THR A 266 -5.62 -4.19 24.44
CA THR A 266 -5.88 -3.68 25.80
C THR A 266 -4.73 -2.86 26.37
N ASP A 267 -3.53 -3.02 25.82
CA ASP A 267 -2.31 -2.36 26.29
C ASP A 267 -2.05 -1.06 25.52
N LEU A 268 -2.79 -0.81 24.42
CA LEU A 268 -2.66 0.38 23.61
C LEU A 268 -3.28 1.60 24.31
N THR A 269 -2.47 2.64 24.49
CA THR A 269 -2.97 3.97 24.87
C THR A 269 -3.50 4.70 23.63
N PRO A 270 -4.46 5.64 23.79
CA PRO A 270 -4.95 6.45 22.67
C PRO A 270 -3.82 7.18 21.91
N ASP A 271 -2.81 7.67 22.63
CA ASP A 271 -1.65 8.33 22.05
C ASP A 271 -0.78 7.38 21.23
N LEU A 272 -0.57 6.14 21.70
CA LEU A 272 0.16 5.12 20.96
C LEU A 272 -0.65 4.67 19.72
N SER A 273 -1.96 4.45 19.86
CA SER A 273 -2.84 4.13 18.73
C SER A 273 -2.81 5.23 17.66
N SER A 274 -2.80 6.50 18.06
CA SER A 274 -2.71 7.64 17.13
C SER A 274 -1.36 7.68 16.41
N PHE A 275 -0.25 7.50 17.13
CA PHE A 275 1.09 7.40 16.56
C PHE A 275 1.20 6.27 15.53
N LEU A 276 0.75 5.07 15.90
CA LEU A 276 0.77 3.91 15.01
C LEU A 276 -0.02 4.18 13.73
N LYS A 277 -1.26 4.70 13.84
CA LYS A 277 -2.08 5.04 12.66
C LYS A 277 -1.38 6.05 11.76
N LYS A 278 -0.77 7.09 12.34
CA LYS A 278 -0.10 8.15 11.58
C LYS A 278 1.10 7.62 10.78
N GLU A 279 1.94 6.79 11.39
CA GLU A 279 3.18 6.32 10.76
C GLU A 279 2.94 5.11 9.84
N LEU A 280 1.99 4.24 10.16
CA LEU A 280 1.76 2.97 9.46
C LEU A 280 0.60 3.00 8.45
N ASN A 281 -0.24 4.04 8.48
CA ASN A 281 -1.27 4.28 7.46
C ASN A 281 -0.95 5.55 6.69
N PHE A 282 -0.24 5.41 5.56
CA PHE A 282 0.18 6.54 4.73
C PHE A 282 -0.29 6.40 3.29
N LEU A 283 -0.38 7.55 2.62
CA LEU A 283 -0.89 7.67 1.26
C LEU A 283 -0.05 6.84 0.28
N ASN A 284 -0.69 6.04 -0.56
CA ASN A 284 -0.04 5.30 -1.62
C ASN A 284 0.29 6.26 -2.78
N PRO A 285 1.57 6.60 -3.02
CA PRO A 285 1.93 7.55 -4.08
C PRO A 285 1.53 7.04 -5.46
N GLY A 286 1.50 5.73 -5.66
CA GLY A 286 1.06 5.11 -6.92
C GLY A 286 -0.41 5.37 -7.23
N PHE A 287 -1.27 5.46 -6.21
CA PHE A 287 -2.68 5.84 -6.38
C PHE A 287 -2.80 7.29 -6.85
N VAL A 288 -2.14 8.21 -6.13
CA VAL A 288 -2.15 9.66 -6.43
C VAL A 288 -1.64 9.93 -7.84
N ILE A 289 -0.60 9.21 -8.25
CA ILE A 289 -0.05 9.32 -9.60
C ILE A 289 -1.06 8.83 -10.63
N LYS A 290 -1.67 7.66 -10.45
CA LYS A 290 -2.68 7.15 -11.39
C LYS A 290 -3.87 8.10 -11.50
N GLU A 291 -4.35 8.61 -10.38
CA GLU A 291 -5.43 9.59 -10.30
C GLU A 291 -5.07 10.89 -11.04
N ARG A 292 -3.90 11.48 -10.75
CA ARG A 292 -3.39 12.67 -11.46
C ARG A 292 -3.14 12.41 -12.95
N MET A 293 -2.82 11.18 -13.31
CA MET A 293 -2.58 10.76 -14.69
C MET A 293 -3.86 10.38 -15.45
N GLY A 294 -5.04 10.45 -14.82
CA GLY A 294 -6.30 10.01 -15.44
C GLY A 294 -6.34 8.50 -15.74
N LEU A 295 -5.43 7.72 -15.16
CA LEU A 295 -5.36 6.28 -15.32
C LEU A 295 -6.30 5.60 -14.32
N SER A 296 -6.85 4.45 -14.70
CA SER A 296 -7.73 3.68 -13.82
C SER A 296 -7.06 3.37 -12.47
N THR A 297 -7.69 3.82 -11.38
CA THR A 297 -7.29 3.52 -10.00
C THR A 297 -7.85 2.19 -9.52
N TYR A 298 -8.59 1.46 -10.37
CA TYR A 298 -9.15 0.15 -10.06
C TYR A 298 -8.06 -0.81 -9.55
N LYS A 299 -8.32 -1.46 -8.40
CA LYS A 299 -7.40 -2.32 -7.64
C LYS A 299 -6.13 -1.66 -7.09
N THR A 300 -6.02 -0.33 -7.11
CA THR A 300 -4.91 0.39 -6.47
C THR A 300 -5.40 0.93 -5.14
N GLU A 301 -4.83 0.46 -4.04
CA GLU A 301 -5.17 0.96 -2.71
C GLU A 301 -4.76 2.43 -2.57
N ARG A 302 -5.64 3.28 -2.04
CA ARG A 302 -5.35 4.72 -1.84
C ARG A 302 -4.33 4.96 -0.72
N PHE A 303 -4.33 4.09 0.29
CA PHE A 303 -3.41 4.13 1.43
C PHE A 303 -2.75 2.77 1.60
N PHE A 304 -1.49 2.75 1.97
CA PHE A 304 -0.87 1.55 2.51
C PHE A 304 -1.31 1.39 3.95
N LYS A 305 -1.95 0.26 4.28
CA LYS A 305 -2.36 -0.09 5.64
C LYS A 305 -1.48 -1.21 6.17
N LEU A 306 -0.52 -0.86 7.02
CA LEU A 306 0.43 -1.84 7.56
C LEU A 306 -0.01 -2.44 8.89
N ILE A 307 -0.99 -1.83 9.55
CA ILE A 307 -1.60 -2.37 10.76
C ILE A 307 -2.62 -3.43 10.37
N GLN A 308 -2.43 -4.66 10.85
CA GLN A 308 -3.40 -5.74 10.75
C GLN A 308 -4.09 -5.92 12.09
N GLU A 309 -5.42 -5.99 12.06
CA GLU A 309 -6.23 -6.13 13.27
C GLU A 309 -6.79 -7.54 13.43
N SER A 310 -6.63 -8.10 14.63
CA SER A 310 -7.35 -9.27 15.11
C SER A 310 -8.35 -8.85 16.20
N ALA A 311 -9.10 -9.80 16.76
CA ALA A 311 -10.09 -9.52 17.80
C ALA A 311 -9.48 -8.85 19.06
N ASP A 312 -8.25 -9.22 19.41
CA ASP A 312 -7.58 -8.90 20.67
C ASP A 312 -6.19 -8.27 20.51
N GLN A 313 -5.56 -8.39 19.33
CA GLN A 313 -4.22 -7.88 19.04
C GLN A 313 -4.16 -7.05 17.76
N ILE A 314 -3.12 -6.23 17.65
CA ILE A 314 -2.66 -5.63 16.39
C ILE A 314 -1.33 -6.25 15.98
N SER A 315 -1.10 -6.37 14.68
CA SER A 315 0.15 -6.82 14.10
C SER A 315 0.70 -5.78 13.13
N ILE A 316 1.97 -5.39 13.32
CA ILE A 316 2.65 -4.34 12.53
C ILE A 316 4.01 -4.85 12.02
N PRO A 317 4.56 -4.26 10.94
CA PRO A 317 5.84 -4.70 10.36
C PRO A 317 7.01 -4.60 11.34
N ARG A 318 7.84 -5.64 11.39
CA ARG A 318 8.96 -5.74 12.35
C ARG A 318 10.07 -4.71 12.20
N GLY A 319 10.27 -4.15 10.99
CA GLY A 319 11.23 -3.07 10.78
C GLY A 319 10.86 -1.77 11.48
N PHE A 320 9.60 -1.63 11.92
CA PHE A 320 9.14 -0.50 12.72
C PHE A 320 9.54 -0.59 14.21
N LEU A 321 10.19 -1.68 14.65
CA LEU A 321 10.53 -1.90 16.05
C LEU A 321 11.29 -0.72 16.66
N THR A 322 12.36 -0.25 15.99
CA THR A 322 13.19 0.85 16.51
C THR A 322 12.36 2.10 16.78
N GLN A 323 11.52 2.51 15.82
CA GLN A 323 10.67 3.69 15.96
C GLN A 323 9.59 3.51 17.04
N LEU A 324 9.03 2.30 17.18
CA LEU A 324 8.10 1.98 18.25
C LEU A 324 8.76 2.12 19.63
N LEU A 325 9.95 1.54 19.81
CA LEU A 325 10.67 1.59 21.09
C LEU A 325 11.10 3.02 21.42
N GLU A 326 11.64 3.76 20.45
CA GLU A 326 11.98 5.19 20.61
C GLU A 326 10.75 6.02 21.03
N TYR A 327 9.59 5.79 20.41
CA TYR A 327 8.36 6.47 20.79
C TYR A 327 7.95 6.13 22.22
N CYS A 328 7.98 4.84 22.59
CA CYS A 328 7.66 4.40 23.95
C CYS A 328 8.57 5.06 24.99
N HIS A 329 9.88 5.10 24.74
CA HIS A 329 10.84 5.81 25.60
C HIS A 329 10.54 7.32 25.69
N SER A 330 10.27 7.98 24.56
CA SER A 330 9.98 9.42 24.51
C SER A 330 8.71 9.81 25.28
N LYS A 331 7.76 8.87 25.41
CA LYS A 331 6.49 9.04 26.13
C LYS A 331 6.49 8.39 27.50
N SER A 332 7.63 7.85 27.95
CA SER A 332 7.77 7.10 29.21
C SER A 332 6.71 6.00 29.37
N ILE A 333 6.43 5.28 28.28
CA ILE A 333 5.56 4.10 28.27
C ILE A 333 6.42 2.89 28.65
N ASP A 334 6.12 2.28 29.79
CA ASP A 334 6.77 1.04 30.19
C ASP A 334 6.33 -0.10 29.27
N PHE A 335 7.28 -0.90 28.78
CA PHE A 335 7.02 -2.05 27.93
C PHE A 335 7.84 -3.28 28.34
N ILE A 336 7.37 -4.45 27.90
CA ILE A 336 8.10 -5.72 27.92
C ILE A 336 8.24 -6.16 26.47
N LEU A 337 9.46 -6.47 26.04
CA LEU A 337 9.75 -7.00 24.72
C LEU A 337 10.06 -8.50 24.83
N GLU A 338 9.20 -9.32 24.25
CA GLU A 338 9.41 -10.77 24.10
C GLU A 338 9.86 -11.06 22.66
N ASP A 339 11.02 -11.72 22.50
CA ASP A 339 11.61 -12.00 21.20
C ASP A 339 11.36 -13.46 20.79
N ASP A 340 10.34 -13.67 19.97
CA ASP A 340 9.90 -14.95 19.43
C ASP A 340 10.52 -15.27 18.05
N ARG A 341 11.55 -14.50 17.64
CA ARG A 341 12.23 -14.75 16.36
C ARG A 341 13.04 -16.03 16.40
N GLN A 342 13.09 -16.73 15.26
CA GLN A 342 13.83 -17.98 15.13
C GLN A 342 15.34 -17.74 15.16
N ASN A 343 15.98 -18.31 16.18
CA ASN A 343 17.42 -18.45 16.26
C ASN A 343 17.77 -19.93 16.06
N LEU A 344 18.31 -20.27 14.90
CA LEU A 344 18.59 -21.65 14.51
C LEU A 344 20.00 -22.08 14.95
N PRO A 345 20.32 -23.40 14.91
CA PRO A 345 21.66 -23.87 15.23
C PRO A 345 22.74 -23.20 14.36
N LYS A 346 23.89 -22.90 14.99
CA LYS A 346 24.99 -22.20 14.32
C LYS A 346 25.50 -22.99 13.11
N THR A 347 25.62 -22.31 11.98
CA THR A 347 26.17 -22.85 10.72
C THR A 347 27.59 -22.32 10.52
N LYS A 348 28.56 -23.23 10.34
CA LYS A 348 29.96 -22.86 10.11
C LYS A 348 30.27 -22.82 8.62
N PHE A 349 30.79 -21.70 8.14
CA PHE A 349 31.28 -21.57 6.76
C PHE A 349 32.80 -21.69 6.71
N LYS A 350 33.35 -22.15 5.57
CA LYS A 350 34.79 -22.16 5.31
C LYS A 350 35.19 -20.84 4.65
N SER A 351 35.01 -19.77 5.40
CA SER A 351 35.15 -18.40 4.92
C SER A 351 36.59 -18.11 4.48
N LYS A 352 36.72 -17.49 3.30
CA LYS A 352 37.96 -16.93 2.74
C LYS A 352 37.79 -15.44 2.46
N ILE A 353 36.89 -14.79 3.18
CA ILE A 353 36.57 -13.38 2.96
C ILE A 353 37.62 -12.52 3.65
N GLU A 354 38.36 -11.76 2.85
CA GLU A 354 39.19 -10.65 3.30
C GLU A 354 38.49 -9.35 2.90
N ALA A 355 37.80 -8.74 3.87
CA ALA A 355 37.13 -7.47 3.66
C ALA A 355 38.13 -6.32 3.74
N TYR A 356 37.99 -5.31 2.89
CA TYR A 356 38.77 -4.08 3.03
C TYR A 356 38.36 -3.32 4.29
N ASP A 357 39.24 -2.48 4.85
CA ASP A 357 38.95 -1.70 6.08
C ASP A 357 37.62 -0.93 6.01
N TYR A 358 37.35 -0.29 4.87
CA TYR A 358 36.09 0.44 4.65
C TYR A 358 34.85 -0.46 4.61
N GLN A 359 35.01 -1.74 4.26
CA GLN A 359 33.93 -2.74 4.32
C GLN A 359 33.78 -3.25 5.74
N GLN A 360 34.88 -3.43 6.47
CA GLN A 360 34.87 -3.91 7.85
C GLN A 360 34.09 -2.97 8.76
N GLU A 361 34.27 -1.65 8.64
CA GLU A 361 33.50 -0.66 9.40
C GLU A 361 31.98 -0.82 9.19
N ILE A 362 31.56 -1.03 7.94
CA ILE A 362 30.14 -1.22 7.58
C ILE A 362 29.62 -2.55 8.10
N ILE A 363 30.42 -3.61 8.02
CA ILE A 363 30.08 -4.94 8.54
C ILE A 363 29.87 -4.86 10.06
N ASP A 364 30.80 -4.25 10.79
CA ASP A 364 30.74 -4.16 12.25
C ASP A 364 29.54 -3.35 12.72
N LYS A 365 29.26 -2.20 12.09
CA LYS A 365 28.03 -1.43 12.35
C LYS A 365 26.78 -2.26 12.07
N SER A 366 26.77 -3.03 10.99
CA SER A 366 25.62 -3.86 10.61
C SER A 366 25.39 -5.02 11.58
N LEU A 367 26.45 -5.61 12.14
CA LEU A 367 26.37 -6.72 13.09
C LEU A 367 25.85 -6.30 14.46
N ASN A 368 25.93 -5.01 14.82
CA ASN A 368 25.34 -4.45 16.04
C ASN A 368 23.82 -4.27 15.94
N CYS A 369 23.22 -4.50 14.77
CA CYS A 369 21.79 -4.43 14.55
C CYS A 369 21.28 -5.78 14.06
N ASP A 370 20.13 -6.23 14.56
CA ASP A 370 19.52 -7.48 14.07
C ASP A 370 18.92 -7.34 12.66
N GLY A 371 18.82 -6.12 12.14
CA GLY A 371 18.33 -5.90 10.79
C GLY A 371 18.32 -4.43 10.40
N GLY A 372 18.14 -4.20 9.11
CA GLY A 372 18.13 -2.85 8.54
C GLY A 372 18.67 -2.80 7.12
N VAL A 373 18.69 -1.60 6.55
CA VAL A 373 19.16 -1.34 5.19
C VAL A 373 20.62 -0.86 5.21
N ILE A 374 21.44 -1.48 4.38
CA ILE A 374 22.85 -1.17 4.16
C ILE A 374 22.97 -0.56 2.77
N VAL A 375 23.45 0.68 2.72
CA VAL A 375 23.63 1.42 1.48
C VAL A 375 25.09 1.35 1.06
N ALA A 376 25.35 0.78 -0.12
CA ALA A 376 26.70 0.79 -0.69
C ALA A 376 26.66 0.93 -2.23
N PRO A 377 27.49 1.82 -2.80
CA PRO A 377 27.47 2.13 -4.23
C PRO A 377 27.81 0.91 -5.09
N PRO A 378 27.46 0.91 -6.39
CA PRO A 378 27.87 -0.14 -7.31
C PRO A 378 29.40 -0.28 -7.30
N GLY A 379 29.90 -1.50 -7.08
CA GLY A 379 31.34 -1.76 -6.94
C GLY A 379 31.89 -1.66 -5.51
N GLY A 380 31.13 -1.13 -4.55
CA GLY A 380 31.51 -1.07 -3.12
C GLY A 380 31.53 -2.44 -2.39
N GLY A 381 31.36 -3.54 -3.12
CA GLY A 381 31.43 -4.89 -2.57
C GLY A 381 30.21 -5.34 -1.77
N LYS A 382 28.99 -4.91 -2.12
CA LYS A 382 27.73 -5.36 -1.47
C LYS A 382 27.65 -6.86 -1.24
N THR A 383 28.03 -7.65 -2.24
CA THR A 383 28.05 -9.11 -2.14
C THR A 383 29.04 -9.59 -1.07
N VAL A 384 30.23 -8.99 -0.99
CA VAL A 384 31.22 -9.32 0.05
C VAL A 384 30.67 -8.95 1.42
N ILE A 385 30.10 -7.75 1.58
CA ILE A 385 29.47 -7.30 2.84
C ILE A 385 28.38 -8.29 3.27
N GLY A 386 27.45 -8.64 2.37
CA GLY A 386 26.38 -9.60 2.67
C GLY A 386 26.88 -10.99 3.04
N LEU A 387 27.91 -11.50 2.35
CA LEU A 387 28.51 -12.79 2.68
C LEU A 387 29.26 -12.75 4.02
N SER A 388 29.96 -11.66 4.33
CA SER A 388 30.59 -11.45 5.64
C SER A 388 29.57 -11.44 6.77
N ILE A 389 28.43 -10.78 6.57
CA ILE A 389 27.33 -10.78 7.55
C ILE A 389 26.79 -12.20 7.75
N ILE A 390 26.56 -12.96 6.67
CA ILE A 390 26.10 -14.37 6.77
C ILE A 390 27.11 -15.22 7.56
N ASP A 391 28.40 -15.07 7.26
CA ASP A 391 29.49 -15.78 7.94
C ASP A 391 29.50 -15.49 9.44
N LYS A 392 29.50 -14.20 9.80
CA LYS A 392 29.59 -13.73 11.19
C LYS A 392 28.33 -14.03 12.00
N GLN A 393 27.14 -13.92 11.41
CA GLN A 393 25.89 -14.30 12.09
C GLN A 393 25.78 -15.82 12.28
N SER A 394 26.48 -16.61 11.44
CA SER A 394 26.54 -18.06 11.56
C SER A 394 25.16 -18.72 11.62
N GLN A 395 24.22 -18.26 10.80
CA GLN A 395 22.85 -18.80 10.69
C GLN A 395 22.61 -19.31 9.27
N PRO A 396 21.73 -20.31 9.08
CA PRO A 396 21.24 -20.67 7.75
C PRO A 396 20.64 -19.46 7.04
N ALA A 397 21.10 -19.19 5.81
CA ALA A 397 20.80 -17.93 5.13
C ALA A 397 19.93 -18.10 3.87
N LEU A 398 18.98 -17.18 3.70
CA LEU A 398 18.22 -16.99 2.47
C LEU A 398 18.62 -15.67 1.82
N ILE A 399 19.12 -15.73 0.59
CA ILE A 399 19.43 -14.55 -0.22
C ILE A 399 18.31 -14.38 -1.24
N LEU A 400 17.63 -13.25 -1.16
CA LEU A 400 16.53 -12.86 -2.03
C LEU A 400 17.03 -11.91 -3.11
N VAL A 401 16.77 -12.27 -4.38
CA VAL A 401 17.17 -11.48 -5.55
C VAL A 401 15.99 -11.25 -6.49
N HIS A 402 16.08 -10.22 -7.31
CA HIS A 402 15.03 -9.88 -8.29
C HIS A 402 15.30 -10.36 -9.74
N ARG A 403 16.52 -10.84 -10.05
CA ARG A 403 16.95 -11.23 -11.40
C ARG A 403 17.75 -12.53 -11.38
N ALA A 404 17.58 -13.37 -12.40
CA ALA A 404 18.26 -14.66 -12.52
C ALA A 404 19.80 -14.55 -12.66
N GLN A 405 20.29 -13.44 -13.22
CA GLN A 405 21.72 -13.17 -13.33
C GLN A 405 22.37 -12.97 -11.96
N LEU A 406 21.74 -12.17 -11.08
CA LEU A 406 22.19 -11.97 -9.70
C LEU A 406 22.21 -13.29 -8.95
N LEU A 407 21.20 -14.14 -9.15
CA LEU A 407 21.17 -15.48 -8.53
C LEU A 407 22.42 -16.28 -8.86
N SER A 408 22.79 -16.33 -10.15
CA SER A 408 23.98 -17.06 -10.60
C SER A 408 25.26 -16.50 -9.98
N GLN A 409 25.38 -15.17 -9.92
CA GLN A 409 26.51 -14.48 -9.32
C GLN A 409 26.63 -14.75 -7.82
N TRP A 410 25.52 -14.66 -7.08
CA TRP A 410 25.50 -14.99 -5.66
C TRP A 410 25.96 -16.42 -5.43
N LYS A 411 25.49 -17.40 -6.21
CA LYS A 411 25.94 -18.80 -6.09
C LYS A 411 27.44 -18.96 -6.31
N GLU A 412 28.00 -18.28 -7.32
CA GLU A 412 29.44 -18.31 -7.58
C GLU A 412 30.25 -17.69 -6.44
N ARG A 413 29.79 -16.54 -5.93
CA ARG A 413 30.44 -15.83 -4.83
C ARG A 413 30.35 -16.60 -3.52
N ILE A 414 29.22 -17.24 -3.23
CA ILE A 414 29.08 -18.14 -2.08
C ILE A 414 30.10 -19.29 -2.15
N THR A 415 30.23 -19.94 -3.31
CA THR A 415 31.22 -21.02 -3.48
C THR A 415 32.65 -20.50 -3.32
N GLN A 416 32.95 -19.34 -3.91
CA GLN A 416 34.28 -18.72 -3.83
C GLN A 416 34.66 -18.34 -2.40
N PHE A 417 33.75 -17.67 -1.69
CA PHE A 417 34.05 -16.98 -0.44
C PHE A 417 33.64 -17.73 0.81
N LEU A 418 32.53 -18.48 0.79
CA LEU A 418 32.07 -19.26 1.96
C LEU A 418 32.42 -20.75 1.84
N GLY A 419 32.99 -21.18 0.71
CA GLY A 419 33.42 -22.56 0.48
C GLY A 419 32.28 -23.57 0.34
N VAL A 420 31.03 -23.13 0.14
CA VAL A 420 29.87 -24.02 -0.02
C VAL A 420 29.80 -24.51 -1.47
N PRO A 421 29.85 -25.83 -1.74
CA PRO A 421 29.80 -26.35 -3.10
C PRO A 421 28.51 -25.95 -3.83
N LYS A 422 28.62 -25.56 -5.11
CA LYS A 422 27.48 -25.08 -5.92
C LYS A 422 26.27 -26.05 -5.98
N LYS A 423 26.50 -27.35 -5.76
CA LYS A 423 25.47 -28.41 -5.69
C LYS A 423 24.69 -28.44 -4.38
N GLU A 424 25.29 -27.95 -3.29
CA GLU A 424 24.70 -27.88 -1.95
C GLU A 424 23.93 -26.58 -1.70
N ILE A 425 24.26 -25.53 -2.46
CA ILE A 425 23.53 -24.25 -2.43
C ILE A 425 22.11 -24.44 -2.95
N GLY A 426 21.13 -24.11 -2.12
CA GLY A 426 19.72 -24.10 -2.47
C GLY A 426 19.41 -23.07 -3.56
N GLN A 427 18.38 -23.36 -4.35
CA GLN A 427 17.96 -22.52 -5.47
C GLN A 427 16.44 -22.57 -5.65
N PHE A 428 15.82 -21.39 -5.60
CA PHE A 428 14.42 -21.19 -6.01
C PHE A 428 14.38 -20.20 -7.18
N SER A 429 14.24 -20.73 -8.40
CA SER A 429 14.15 -19.92 -9.62
C SER A 429 13.41 -20.67 -10.73
N GLY A 430 12.29 -20.12 -11.21
CA GLY A 430 11.53 -20.75 -12.29
C GLY A 430 11.12 -22.18 -11.90
N SER A 431 11.59 -23.18 -12.65
CA SER A 431 11.30 -24.60 -12.38
C SER A 431 12.18 -25.23 -11.31
N LYS A 432 13.31 -24.63 -10.93
CA LYS A 432 14.21 -25.18 -9.89
C LYS A 432 13.70 -24.76 -8.52
N LYS A 433 13.28 -25.73 -7.72
CA LYS A 433 12.87 -25.58 -6.31
C LYS A 433 13.67 -26.55 -5.45
N LYS A 434 14.79 -26.10 -4.90
CA LYS A 434 15.64 -26.91 -4.02
C LYS A 434 16.06 -26.10 -2.82
N LEU A 435 15.75 -26.58 -1.62
CA LEU A 435 16.26 -25.97 -0.40
C LEU A 435 17.71 -26.42 -0.13
N GLY A 436 18.57 -25.46 0.22
CA GLY A 436 19.96 -25.71 0.60
C GLY A 436 20.07 -26.02 2.09
N LYS A 437 21.13 -26.73 2.49
CA LYS A 437 21.37 -27.05 3.92
C LYS A 437 21.82 -25.83 4.72
N GLN A 438 22.70 -25.02 4.14
CA GLN A 438 23.33 -23.87 4.81
C GLN A 438 22.87 -22.54 4.24
N ILE A 439 22.70 -22.49 2.91
CA ILE A 439 22.39 -21.26 2.19
C ILE A 439 21.55 -21.54 0.97
N THR A 440 20.56 -20.68 0.74
CA THR A 440 19.63 -20.77 -0.37
C THR A 440 19.56 -19.41 -1.06
N VAL A 441 19.60 -19.40 -2.39
CA VAL A 441 19.39 -18.19 -3.19
C VAL A 441 18.06 -18.31 -3.93
N ALA A 442 17.16 -17.36 -3.73
CA ALA A 442 15.80 -17.41 -4.25
C ALA A 442 15.43 -16.14 -5.01
N MET A 443 14.71 -16.30 -6.11
CA MET A 443 14.07 -15.16 -6.78
C MET A 443 12.76 -14.82 -6.07
N MET A 444 12.56 -13.53 -5.74
CA MET A 444 11.35 -13.05 -5.06
C MET A 444 10.05 -13.50 -5.78
N GLN A 445 10.01 -13.35 -7.10
CA GLN A 445 8.87 -13.77 -7.93
C GLN A 445 8.58 -15.28 -7.93
N THR A 446 9.58 -16.10 -7.62
CA THR A 446 9.37 -17.55 -7.50
C THR A 446 8.74 -17.88 -6.15
N LEU A 447 9.12 -17.16 -5.09
CA LEU A 447 8.54 -17.35 -3.76
C LEU A 447 7.07 -16.93 -3.69
N THR A 448 6.66 -15.86 -4.37
CA THR A 448 5.24 -15.44 -4.42
C THR A 448 4.30 -16.46 -5.08
N ARG A 449 4.84 -17.45 -5.80
CA ARG A 449 4.07 -18.49 -6.49
C ARG A 449 4.05 -19.82 -5.73
N LEU A 450 4.79 -19.91 -4.63
CA LEU A 450 4.75 -21.08 -3.77
C LEU A 450 3.47 -21.06 -2.95
N ASN A 451 2.96 -22.23 -2.63
CA ASN A 451 1.85 -22.34 -1.68
C ASN A 451 2.35 -22.13 -0.24
N GLU A 452 1.41 -22.01 0.69
CA GLU A 452 1.71 -21.68 2.09
C GLU A 452 2.60 -22.73 2.77
N SER A 453 2.40 -24.03 2.47
CA SER A 453 3.20 -25.10 3.06
C SER A 453 4.63 -25.14 2.53
N GLU A 454 4.84 -24.90 1.23
CA GLU A 454 6.17 -24.77 0.62
C GLU A 454 6.94 -23.59 1.25
N ILE A 455 6.31 -22.42 1.42
CA ILE A 455 6.97 -21.28 2.05
C ILE A 455 7.25 -21.55 3.53
N ALA A 456 6.32 -22.15 4.26
CA ALA A 456 6.51 -22.48 5.66
C ALA A 456 7.71 -23.42 5.88
N GLU A 457 7.91 -24.40 4.99
CA GLU A 457 9.07 -25.28 5.04
C GLU A 457 10.39 -24.50 4.90
N ILE A 458 10.47 -23.58 3.93
CA ILE A 458 11.64 -22.73 3.73
C ILE A 458 11.84 -21.83 4.96
N ALA A 459 10.77 -21.16 5.42
CA ALA A 459 10.82 -20.22 6.53
C ALA A 459 11.33 -20.84 7.82
N SER A 460 10.95 -22.10 8.10
CA SER A 460 11.39 -22.84 9.30
C SER A 460 12.91 -23.13 9.35
N LYS A 461 13.62 -22.99 8.23
CA LYS A 461 15.03 -23.33 8.07
C LYS A 461 15.92 -22.12 7.78
N VAL A 462 15.42 -20.90 7.99
CA VAL A 462 16.13 -19.65 7.69
C VAL A 462 16.28 -18.79 8.95
N GLY A 463 17.52 -18.55 9.37
CA GLY A 463 17.84 -17.67 10.51
C GLY A 463 18.33 -16.27 10.10
N THR A 464 18.80 -16.12 8.85
CA THR A 464 19.21 -14.83 8.27
C THR A 464 18.61 -14.65 6.87
N VAL A 465 18.03 -13.48 6.61
CA VAL A 465 17.58 -13.09 5.26
C VAL A 465 18.41 -11.91 4.77
N ILE A 466 18.99 -12.04 3.57
CA ILE A 466 19.65 -10.95 2.84
C ILE A 466 18.80 -10.63 1.61
N ILE A 467 18.47 -9.35 1.43
CA ILE A 467 17.63 -8.87 0.33
C ILE A 467 18.49 -7.99 -0.56
N ASP A 468 18.90 -8.52 -1.71
CA ASP A 468 19.71 -7.77 -2.67
C ASP A 468 18.84 -6.83 -3.51
N GLU A 469 19.33 -5.60 -3.66
CA GLU A 469 18.67 -4.50 -4.37
C GLU A 469 17.24 -4.27 -3.88
N CYS A 470 17.09 -4.19 -2.55
CA CYS A 470 15.80 -4.08 -1.87
C CYS A 470 14.95 -2.89 -2.37
N HIS A 471 15.58 -1.85 -2.92
CA HIS A 471 14.91 -0.67 -3.50
C HIS A 471 14.09 -0.95 -4.77
N HIS A 472 14.38 -2.03 -5.51
CA HIS A 472 13.62 -2.38 -6.72
C HIS A 472 12.39 -3.23 -6.43
N ILE A 473 12.28 -3.82 -5.23
CA ILE A 473 11.25 -4.79 -4.93
C ILE A 473 9.90 -4.09 -4.69
N PRO A 474 8.82 -4.51 -5.38
CA PRO A 474 7.49 -3.94 -5.16
C PRO A 474 7.00 -4.11 -3.71
N ALA A 475 6.24 -3.11 -3.25
CA ALA A 475 5.56 -3.11 -1.95
C ALA A 475 4.76 -4.39 -1.67
N THR A 476 3.97 -4.84 -2.65
CA THR A 476 3.12 -6.03 -2.54
C THR A 476 3.95 -7.29 -2.36
N THR A 477 5.03 -7.43 -3.13
CA THR A 477 5.96 -8.56 -3.02
C THR A 477 6.65 -8.62 -1.67
N PHE A 478 7.02 -7.46 -1.10
CA PHE A 478 7.53 -7.42 0.27
C PHE A 478 6.53 -7.98 1.28
N ARG A 479 5.27 -7.54 1.21
CA ARG A 479 4.20 -7.98 2.10
C ARG A 479 3.89 -9.47 1.96
N GLU A 480 3.85 -9.99 0.73
CA GLU A 480 3.54 -11.40 0.44
C GLU A 480 4.66 -12.35 0.88
N VAL A 481 5.93 -11.96 0.67
CA VAL A 481 7.07 -12.85 0.89
C VAL A 481 7.69 -12.65 2.28
N ILE A 482 8.10 -11.42 2.63
CA ILE A 482 8.92 -11.19 3.83
C ILE A 482 8.16 -11.51 5.13
N VAL A 483 6.86 -11.21 5.18
CA VAL A 483 6.00 -11.49 6.35
C VAL A 483 5.89 -12.98 6.67
N GLN A 484 6.22 -13.86 5.73
CA GLN A 484 6.18 -15.30 5.96
C GLN A 484 7.38 -15.82 6.77
N PHE A 485 8.48 -15.07 6.81
CA PHE A 485 9.73 -15.47 7.45
C PHE A 485 9.83 -14.91 8.88
N ASN A 486 10.35 -15.73 9.81
CA ASN A 486 10.59 -15.33 11.20
C ASN A 486 12.09 -15.33 11.60
N PRO A 487 13.03 -14.83 10.78
CA PRO A 487 14.46 -14.96 11.06
C PRO A 487 14.86 -14.01 12.20
N LYS A 488 15.88 -14.37 12.97
CA LYS A 488 16.55 -13.42 13.88
C LYS A 488 17.04 -12.20 13.09
N TYR A 489 17.68 -12.43 11.94
CA TYR A 489 18.36 -11.40 11.16
C TYR A 489 17.74 -11.09 9.79
N ILE A 490 17.53 -9.81 9.45
CA ILE A 490 17.07 -9.38 8.11
C ILE A 490 17.83 -8.13 7.65
N TYR A 491 18.56 -8.23 6.54
CA TYR A 491 19.30 -7.10 5.97
C TYR A 491 18.91 -6.82 4.52
N GLY A 492 18.73 -5.55 4.18
CA GLY A 492 18.56 -5.08 2.80
C GLY A 492 19.86 -4.47 2.27
N LEU A 493 20.31 -4.86 1.08
CA LEU A 493 21.45 -4.26 0.39
C LEU A 493 20.95 -3.39 -0.75
N THR A 494 21.42 -2.15 -0.86
CA THR A 494 21.02 -1.25 -1.95
C THR A 494 22.10 -0.25 -2.32
N ALA A 495 22.18 0.13 -3.60
CA ALA A 495 22.99 1.28 -4.01
C ALA A 495 22.29 2.62 -3.81
N THR A 496 20.95 2.63 -3.87
CA THR A 496 20.14 3.84 -3.79
C THR A 496 18.96 3.55 -2.88
N PRO A 497 18.93 4.10 -1.66
CA PRO A 497 17.78 3.92 -0.76
C PRO A 497 16.53 4.63 -1.30
N GLN A 498 16.71 5.71 -2.09
CA GLN A 498 15.61 6.51 -2.62
C GLN A 498 14.95 5.86 -3.86
N ARG A 499 13.63 5.62 -3.78
CA ARG A 499 12.81 5.07 -4.86
C ARG A 499 12.13 6.17 -5.66
N LYS A 500 11.86 5.89 -6.96
CA LYS A 500 11.24 6.83 -7.93
C LYS A 500 9.87 7.41 -7.49
N TYR A 501 9.17 6.77 -6.56
CA TYR A 501 7.79 7.11 -6.20
C TYR A 501 7.57 7.38 -4.69
N HIS A 502 8.61 7.64 -3.88
CA HIS A 502 8.49 7.92 -2.43
C HIS A 502 7.77 6.83 -1.59
N ASP A 503 7.67 5.60 -2.11
CA ASP A 503 7.17 4.41 -1.41
C ASP A 503 8.28 3.67 -0.63
N GLU A 504 9.43 4.33 -0.44
CA GLU A 504 10.60 3.84 0.29
C GLU A 504 10.32 3.50 1.75
N SER A 505 9.36 4.20 2.37
CA SER A 505 8.94 3.95 3.75
C SER A 505 8.58 2.49 3.97
N LEU A 506 7.93 1.81 3.01
CA LEU A 506 7.55 0.40 3.13
C LEU A 506 8.75 -0.53 3.34
N ILE A 507 9.85 -0.27 2.64
CA ILE A 507 11.07 -1.08 2.76
C ILE A 507 11.57 -0.98 4.20
N PHE A 508 11.61 0.23 4.74
CA PHE A 508 12.07 0.48 6.11
C PHE A 508 11.10 -0.09 7.15
N HIS A 509 9.79 -0.07 6.91
CA HIS A 509 8.82 -0.72 7.79
C HIS A 509 9.01 -2.25 7.86
N TYR A 510 9.37 -2.93 6.77
CA TYR A 510 9.55 -4.39 6.79
C TYR A 510 10.97 -4.84 7.18
N ILE A 511 12.01 -4.14 6.73
CA ILE A 511 13.42 -4.52 6.94
C ILE A 511 14.02 -3.82 8.15
N GLY A 512 13.71 -2.54 8.35
CA GLY A 512 14.33 -1.67 9.34
C GLY A 512 14.96 -0.42 8.72
N PRO A 513 15.42 0.54 9.55
CA PRO A 513 16.03 1.80 9.09
C PRO A 513 17.35 1.58 8.36
N ILE A 514 17.92 2.64 7.80
CA ILE A 514 19.29 2.61 7.28
C ILE A 514 20.26 2.51 8.46
N ILE A 515 21.02 1.42 8.53
CA ILE A 515 21.95 1.15 9.65
C ILE A 515 23.41 1.44 9.29
N ALA A 516 23.75 1.43 8.01
CA ALA A 516 25.10 1.74 7.54
C ALA A 516 25.08 2.27 6.10
N THR A 517 25.94 3.26 5.82
CA THR A 517 26.11 3.85 4.48
C THR A 517 27.59 3.93 4.15
N LEU A 518 27.97 3.38 3.00
CA LEU A 518 29.31 3.53 2.43
C LEU A 518 29.33 4.74 1.48
N ASP A 519 29.88 5.86 1.94
CA ASP A 519 30.06 7.05 1.11
C ASP A 519 31.22 6.87 0.13
N GLN A 520 31.05 7.37 -1.12
CA GLN A 520 32.08 7.28 -2.17
C GLN A 520 33.41 7.94 -1.76
N LYS A 521 33.41 8.89 -0.81
CA LYS A 521 34.62 9.53 -0.27
C LYS A 521 35.44 8.57 0.60
N SER A 522 34.79 7.74 1.42
CA SER A 522 35.49 6.81 2.34
C SER A 522 36.05 5.57 1.62
N ALA A 523 35.45 5.17 0.49
CA ALA A 523 36.00 4.13 -0.38
C ALA A 523 37.32 4.54 -1.06
N SER A 524 37.61 5.86 -1.11
CA SER A 524 38.86 6.40 -1.68
C SER A 524 40.00 6.56 -0.67
N THR A 525 39.71 6.45 0.64
CA THR A 525 40.69 6.65 1.72
C THR A 525 41.34 5.36 2.24
N GLY A 526 40.93 4.18 1.76
CA GLY A 526 41.68 2.94 2.00
C GLY A 526 43.07 3.05 1.36
N THR A 527 44.11 2.80 2.15
CA THR A 527 45.56 3.01 1.92
C THR A 527 46.18 2.34 0.68
N LEU A 528 45.38 1.72 -0.20
CA LEU A 528 45.79 1.29 -1.53
C LEU A 528 45.45 2.30 -2.64
N PHE A 529 44.52 3.24 -2.42
CA PHE A 529 44.15 4.28 -3.39
C PHE A 529 44.78 5.64 -3.11
N SER A 530 45.38 5.86 -1.93
CA SER A 530 46.06 7.13 -1.60
C SER A 530 47.39 7.34 -2.33
N LYS A 531 47.99 6.28 -2.91
CA LYS A 531 49.13 6.42 -3.86
C LYS A 531 48.70 6.67 -5.31
N LEU A 532 47.40 6.72 -5.60
CA LEU A 532 46.83 7.01 -6.93
C LEU A 532 46.11 8.36 -7.00
N ALA A 533 46.17 9.18 -5.94
CA ALA A 533 45.52 10.48 -5.87
C ALA A 533 46.02 11.51 -6.91
N ASP A 534 47.20 11.29 -7.48
CA ASP A 534 47.72 12.09 -8.61
C ASP A 534 47.18 11.63 -9.98
N SER A 535 46.28 10.64 -10.01
CA SER A 535 45.74 10.05 -11.25
C SER A 535 44.24 9.78 -11.16
N GLN A 536 43.45 10.76 -10.69
CA GLN A 536 42.00 10.66 -10.85
C GLN A 536 41.63 10.55 -12.33
N PRO A 537 40.82 9.54 -12.74
CA PRO A 537 40.37 9.42 -14.12
C PRO A 537 39.54 10.66 -14.50
N LYS A 538 39.98 11.42 -15.51
CA LYS A 538 39.25 12.60 -16.00
C LYS A 538 38.04 12.12 -16.81
N THR A 539 36.87 12.17 -16.20
CA THR A 539 35.60 12.00 -16.94
C THR A 539 35.27 13.32 -17.64
N LYS A 540 35.29 13.32 -18.98
CA LYS A 540 34.86 14.44 -19.81
C LYS A 540 33.38 14.29 -20.15
N LEU A 541 32.54 15.14 -19.56
CA LEU A 541 31.13 15.26 -19.93
C LEU A 541 30.99 16.20 -21.13
N ILE A 542 30.36 15.72 -22.20
CA ILE A 542 30.06 16.48 -23.42
C ILE A 542 28.54 16.55 -23.54
N ILE A 543 27.99 17.75 -23.44
CA ILE A 543 26.57 18.01 -23.64
C ILE A 543 26.36 18.49 -25.07
N ARG A 544 25.50 17.81 -25.81
CA ARG A 544 25.16 18.13 -27.19
C ARG A 544 23.74 18.68 -27.26
N SER A 545 23.58 19.95 -27.61
CA SER A 545 22.26 20.50 -27.89
C SER A 545 21.73 19.92 -29.21
N THR A 546 20.45 19.56 -29.23
CA THR A 546 19.76 19.03 -30.42
C THR A 546 18.74 20.05 -30.92
N THR A 547 18.41 19.97 -32.20
CA THR A 547 17.35 20.79 -32.83
C THR A 547 15.97 20.12 -32.76
N LEU A 548 15.81 19.07 -31.94
CA LEU A 548 14.54 18.36 -31.81
C LEU A 548 13.47 19.28 -31.21
N SER A 549 12.53 19.69 -32.07
CA SER A 549 11.35 20.47 -31.72
C SER A 549 10.10 19.61 -31.87
N ILE A 550 9.26 19.60 -30.84
CA ILE A 550 7.99 18.89 -30.84
C ILE A 550 6.87 19.94 -30.71
N PRO A 551 5.98 20.08 -31.72
CA PRO A 551 5.09 21.22 -31.85
C PRO A 551 3.88 21.21 -30.89
N PHE A 552 3.88 20.33 -29.89
CA PHE A 552 2.82 20.22 -28.90
C PHE A 552 3.40 19.90 -27.53
N THR A 553 2.67 20.28 -26.47
CA THR A 553 2.98 19.83 -25.11
C THR A 553 2.33 18.46 -24.91
N PRO A 554 3.09 17.36 -24.82
CA PRO A 554 2.52 16.04 -24.67
C PRO A 554 1.74 15.97 -23.36
N LYS A 555 0.44 15.67 -23.43
CA LYS A 555 -0.30 15.11 -22.30
C LYS A 555 0.18 13.67 -22.07
N ILE A 556 -0.07 13.11 -20.89
CA ILE A 556 0.44 11.78 -20.47
C ILE A 556 0.07 10.67 -21.48
N ASP A 557 -1.08 10.81 -22.13
CA ASP A 557 -1.62 9.88 -23.13
C ASP A 557 -0.83 9.86 -24.46
N GLN A 558 0.07 10.82 -24.67
CA GLN A 558 0.88 10.97 -25.88
C GLN A 558 2.36 10.62 -25.66
N TYR A 559 2.73 9.98 -24.54
CA TYR A 559 4.12 9.59 -24.27
C TYR A 559 4.64 8.57 -25.30
N ASP A 560 3.78 7.70 -25.83
CA ASP A 560 4.15 6.78 -26.91
C ASP A 560 4.55 7.55 -28.17
N LEU A 561 3.75 8.55 -28.56
CA LEU A 561 4.03 9.44 -29.69
C LEU A 561 5.32 10.25 -29.46
N LEU A 562 5.51 10.83 -28.27
CA LEU A 562 6.75 11.50 -27.89
C LEU A 562 7.95 10.56 -28.07
N SER A 563 7.83 9.31 -27.61
CA SER A 563 8.92 8.34 -27.76
C SER A 563 9.22 8.02 -29.21
N LYS A 564 8.19 7.80 -30.05
CA LYS A 564 8.36 7.59 -31.50
C LYS A 564 9.03 8.79 -32.17
N LEU A 565 8.63 10.01 -31.84
CA LEU A 565 9.24 11.23 -32.38
C LEU A 565 10.72 11.34 -32.02
N VAL A 566 11.13 10.93 -30.82
CA VAL A 566 12.56 10.90 -30.44
C VAL A 566 13.31 9.79 -31.19
N ILE A 567 12.72 8.60 -31.28
CA ILE A 567 13.34 7.40 -31.86
C ILE A 567 13.58 7.57 -33.36
N PHE A 568 12.62 8.13 -34.08
CA PHE A 568 12.62 8.25 -35.53
C PHE A 568 13.00 9.65 -36.02
N ASN A 569 13.55 10.52 -35.17
CA ASN A 569 14.07 11.81 -35.62
C ASN A 569 15.44 11.64 -36.29
N ASP A 570 15.47 11.75 -37.62
CA ASP A 570 16.69 11.54 -38.40
C ASP A 570 17.79 12.54 -38.08
N THR A 571 17.46 13.83 -37.94
CA THR A 571 18.45 14.87 -37.63
C THR A 571 19.19 14.57 -36.32
N ARG A 572 18.45 14.22 -35.26
CA ARG A 572 18.99 13.85 -33.96
C ARG A 572 19.79 12.55 -34.02
N ASN A 573 19.28 11.52 -34.72
CA ASN A 573 19.98 10.25 -34.86
C ASN A 573 21.27 10.38 -35.66
N LEU A 574 21.29 11.18 -36.72
CA LEU A 574 22.50 11.48 -37.51
C LEU A 574 23.54 12.20 -36.66
N GLN A 575 23.13 13.14 -35.80
CA GLN A 575 24.02 13.79 -34.83
C GLN A 575 24.61 12.76 -33.85
N ILE A 576 23.78 11.89 -33.27
CA ILE A 576 24.22 10.83 -32.36
C ILE A 576 25.23 9.89 -33.04
N VAL A 577 24.93 9.49 -34.28
CA VAL A 577 25.77 8.58 -35.07
C VAL A 577 27.10 9.25 -35.43
N ALA A 578 27.10 10.54 -35.79
CA ALA A 578 28.33 11.28 -36.05
C ALA A 578 29.24 11.31 -34.82
N ASP A 579 28.67 11.60 -33.65
CA ASP A 579 29.40 11.61 -32.37
C ASP A 579 29.94 10.22 -32.00
N ILE A 580 29.16 9.16 -32.22
CA ILE A 580 29.62 7.77 -32.02
C ILE A 580 30.79 7.45 -32.95
N LEU A 581 30.69 7.77 -34.24
CA LEU A 581 31.73 7.45 -35.22
C LEU A 581 33.01 8.26 -34.97
N GLU A 582 32.92 9.48 -34.44
CA GLU A 582 34.08 10.24 -33.99
C GLU A 582 34.83 9.52 -32.87
N LEU A 583 34.10 8.99 -31.88
CA LEU A 583 34.67 8.18 -30.81
C LEU A 583 35.27 6.86 -31.32
N VAL A 584 34.62 6.21 -32.29
CA VAL A 584 35.15 4.98 -32.93
C VAL A 584 36.47 5.27 -33.66
N LYS A 585 36.56 6.40 -34.38
CA LYS A 585 37.80 6.85 -35.04
C LYS A 585 38.94 7.08 -34.05
N GLN A 586 38.63 7.47 -32.81
CA GLN A 586 39.59 7.61 -31.72
C GLN A 586 39.96 6.25 -31.06
N GLY A 587 39.49 5.12 -31.60
CA GLY A 587 39.77 3.79 -31.06
C GLY A 587 39.03 3.47 -29.75
N LYS A 588 37.99 4.24 -29.41
CA LYS A 588 37.26 4.08 -28.15
C LYS A 588 36.26 2.93 -28.24
N LYS A 589 36.13 2.15 -27.16
CA LYS A 589 35.02 1.21 -26.99
C LYS A 589 33.83 1.92 -26.35
N ILE A 590 32.70 1.88 -27.04
CA ILE A 590 31.56 2.74 -26.75
C ILE A 590 30.39 1.89 -26.31
N ILE A 591 29.69 2.34 -25.28
CA ILE A 591 28.35 1.85 -24.95
C ILE A 591 27.32 2.93 -25.24
N VAL A 592 26.31 2.56 -26.03
CA VAL A 592 25.21 3.43 -26.44
C VAL A 592 23.95 2.94 -25.77
N LEU A 593 23.39 3.78 -24.89
CA LEU A 593 22.21 3.47 -24.10
C LEU A 593 20.98 4.19 -24.64
N THR A 594 19.93 3.41 -24.88
CA THR A 594 18.58 3.90 -25.19
C THR A 594 17.53 3.22 -24.31
N GLU A 595 16.29 3.71 -24.29
CA GLU A 595 15.19 3.10 -23.51
C GLU A 595 14.32 2.16 -24.33
N ARG A 596 14.42 2.23 -25.66
CA ARG A 596 13.45 1.63 -26.58
C ARG A 596 14.17 0.73 -27.57
N LYS A 597 13.61 -0.47 -27.79
CA LYS A 597 14.15 -1.44 -28.75
C LYS A 597 14.18 -0.86 -30.16
N ASP A 598 13.10 -0.22 -30.59
CA ASP A 598 13.02 0.38 -31.92
C ASP A 598 14.18 1.37 -32.18
N HIS A 599 14.66 2.05 -31.13
CA HIS A 599 15.82 2.94 -31.26
C HIS A 599 17.14 2.21 -31.41
N VAL A 600 17.28 1.03 -30.79
CA VAL A 600 18.41 0.13 -31.04
C VAL A 600 18.41 -0.29 -32.50
N ASP A 601 17.26 -0.66 -33.04
CA ASP A 601 17.14 -1.10 -34.43
C ASP A 601 17.47 0.05 -35.39
N VAL A 602 16.91 1.25 -35.17
CA VAL A 602 17.19 2.44 -35.98
C VAL A 602 18.67 2.83 -35.95
N LEU A 603 19.28 2.95 -34.77
CA LEU A 603 20.69 3.33 -34.66
C LEU A 603 21.62 2.25 -35.23
N SER A 604 21.26 0.97 -35.08
CA SER A 604 21.99 -0.15 -35.69
C SER A 604 22.00 -0.05 -37.21
N LEU A 605 20.87 0.30 -37.83
CA LEU A 605 20.79 0.53 -39.28
C LEU A 605 21.69 1.69 -39.74
N TYR A 606 21.71 2.80 -39.00
CA TYR A 606 22.59 3.94 -39.31
C TYR A 606 24.10 3.62 -39.20
N LEU A 607 24.45 2.70 -38.29
CA LEU A 607 25.83 2.27 -38.03
C LEU A 607 26.27 1.07 -38.87
N ARG A 608 25.34 0.41 -39.56
CA ARG A 608 25.62 -0.77 -40.39
C ARG A 608 26.65 -0.44 -41.47
N GLY A 609 27.70 -1.27 -41.55
CA GLY A 609 28.80 -1.09 -42.50
C GLY A 609 29.78 0.04 -42.14
N LYS A 610 29.60 0.73 -41.00
CA LYS A 610 30.50 1.80 -40.54
C LYS A 610 31.31 1.44 -39.30
N ALA A 611 30.83 0.50 -38.49
CA ALA A 611 31.50 0.02 -37.29
C ALA A 611 31.00 -1.38 -36.89
N GLU A 612 31.80 -2.09 -36.09
CA GLU A 612 31.41 -3.37 -35.49
C GLU A 612 30.47 -3.13 -34.29
N VAL A 613 29.18 -3.35 -34.51
CA VAL A 613 28.10 -3.12 -33.54
C VAL A 613 27.55 -4.43 -33.00
N ILE A 614 27.54 -4.58 -31.67
CA ILE A 614 26.75 -5.61 -30.99
C ILE A 614 25.51 -4.95 -30.39
N THR A 615 24.33 -5.42 -30.80
CA THR A 615 23.05 -4.99 -30.22
C THR A 615 22.60 -5.94 -29.11
N LEU A 616 22.19 -5.43 -27.96
CA LEU A 616 21.64 -6.22 -26.85
C LEU A 616 20.22 -5.74 -26.50
N THR A 617 19.22 -6.60 -26.71
CA THR A 617 17.80 -6.27 -26.50
C THR A 617 17.05 -7.34 -25.70
N GLY A 618 15.83 -7.03 -25.26
CA GLY A 618 15.01 -7.91 -24.44
C GLY A 618 14.63 -9.19 -25.18
N ASP A 619 14.51 -9.08 -26.50
CA ASP A 619 14.02 -10.12 -27.41
C ASP A 619 15.13 -11.10 -27.84
N ASP A 620 16.36 -10.88 -27.39
CA ASP A 620 17.44 -11.83 -27.64
C ASP A 620 17.10 -13.19 -27.03
N SER A 621 17.03 -14.20 -27.90
CA SER A 621 16.90 -15.59 -27.46
C SER A 621 18.05 -15.99 -26.54
N VAL A 622 17.85 -16.99 -25.69
CA VAL A 622 18.88 -17.45 -24.73
C VAL A 622 20.19 -17.80 -25.45
N LYS A 623 20.11 -18.41 -26.64
CA LYS A 623 21.26 -18.72 -27.49
C LYS A 623 21.92 -17.45 -28.02
N SER A 624 21.16 -16.58 -28.68
CA SER A 624 21.70 -15.32 -29.26
C SER A 624 22.34 -14.43 -28.21
N ARG A 625 21.72 -14.30 -27.02
CA ARG A 625 22.28 -13.56 -25.89
C ARG A 625 23.59 -14.16 -25.43
N ARG A 626 23.68 -15.49 -25.31
CA ARG A 626 24.92 -16.19 -24.91
C ARG A 626 26.04 -15.95 -25.93
N ASP A 627 25.75 -16.07 -27.22
CA ASP A 627 26.73 -15.87 -28.29
C ASP A 627 27.24 -14.41 -28.29
N LYS A 628 26.33 -13.44 -28.21
CA LYS A 628 26.68 -12.01 -28.06
C LYS A 628 27.52 -11.74 -26.81
N MET A 629 27.20 -12.38 -25.68
CA MET A 629 27.98 -12.24 -24.45
C MET A 629 29.41 -12.78 -24.61
N VAL A 630 29.61 -13.88 -25.32
CA VAL A 630 30.95 -14.41 -25.63
C VAL A 630 31.72 -13.39 -26.47
N SER A 631 31.12 -12.83 -27.52
CA SER A 631 31.75 -11.79 -28.35
C SER A 631 32.11 -10.52 -27.56
N ILE A 632 31.24 -10.11 -26.62
CA ILE A 632 31.48 -8.98 -25.72
C ILE A 632 32.67 -9.28 -24.79
N GLN A 633 32.73 -10.47 -24.19
CA GLN A 633 33.82 -10.87 -23.30
C GLN A 633 35.16 -11.00 -24.02
N GLN A 634 35.14 -11.49 -25.26
CA GLN A 634 36.30 -11.55 -26.15
C GLN A 634 36.70 -10.17 -26.70
N SER A 635 35.96 -9.11 -26.36
CA SER A 635 36.30 -7.74 -26.73
C SER A 635 36.26 -7.46 -28.24
N ASN A 636 35.53 -8.28 -29.01
CA ASN A 636 35.38 -8.21 -30.46
C ASN A 636 34.21 -7.29 -30.88
N PHE A 637 34.27 -6.02 -30.49
CA PHE A 637 33.30 -4.99 -30.91
C PHE A 637 33.87 -3.59 -30.71
N GLN A 638 33.30 -2.62 -31.45
CA GLN A 638 33.56 -1.19 -31.24
C GLN A 638 32.41 -0.52 -30.48
N ILE A 639 31.18 -0.93 -30.77
CA ILE A 639 29.96 -0.34 -30.21
C ILE A 639 29.08 -1.41 -29.59
N LEU A 640 28.74 -1.25 -28.31
CA LEU A 640 27.68 -1.99 -27.65
C LEU A 640 26.42 -1.12 -27.58
N LEU A 641 25.41 -1.45 -28.37
CA LEU A 641 24.13 -0.73 -28.42
C LEU A 641 23.07 -1.52 -27.65
N ALA A 642 22.50 -0.94 -26.59
CA ALA A 642 21.63 -1.70 -25.71
C ALA A 642 20.48 -0.89 -25.13
N THR A 643 19.39 -1.57 -24.78
CA THR A 643 18.37 -0.95 -23.93
C THR A 643 18.83 -0.89 -22.49
N GLY A 644 18.58 0.23 -21.85
CA GLY A 644 19.07 0.53 -20.52
C GLY A 644 18.64 -0.45 -19.42
N GLN A 645 17.55 -1.20 -19.63
CA GLN A 645 17.04 -2.18 -18.68
C GLN A 645 17.88 -3.47 -18.61
N LEU A 646 18.55 -3.84 -19.71
CA LEU A 646 19.35 -5.07 -19.83
C LEU A 646 20.73 -4.94 -19.24
N LEU A 647 21.27 -3.71 -19.25
CA LEU A 647 22.52 -3.37 -18.59
C LEU A 647 22.34 -3.03 -17.10
N GLY A 648 21.17 -3.33 -16.54
CA GLY A 648 20.89 -3.25 -15.10
C GLY A 648 21.76 -4.21 -14.26
N GLU A 649 21.62 -4.12 -12.94
CA GLU A 649 22.40 -4.84 -11.91
C GLU A 649 22.65 -6.32 -12.26
N GLY A 650 23.94 -6.68 -12.37
CA GLY A 650 24.41 -8.04 -12.69
C GLY A 650 25.21 -8.18 -13.99
N PHE A 651 25.12 -7.26 -14.95
CA PHE A 651 25.88 -7.38 -16.21
C PHE A 651 27.39 -7.10 -16.01
N ASP A 652 28.28 -8.02 -16.39
CA ASP A 652 29.73 -7.82 -16.32
C ASP A 652 30.23 -7.36 -17.71
N LEU A 653 30.75 -6.14 -17.79
CA LEU A 653 31.18 -5.52 -19.04
C LEU A 653 32.71 -5.50 -19.10
N PRO A 654 33.31 -5.67 -20.30
CA PRO A 654 34.71 -5.33 -20.49
C PRO A 654 34.91 -3.82 -20.23
N ILE A 655 36.17 -3.40 -20.08
CA ILE A 655 36.51 -1.99 -19.91
C ILE A 655 36.00 -1.19 -21.12
N LEU A 656 35.20 -0.17 -20.85
CA LEU A 656 34.62 0.75 -21.84
C LEU A 656 35.22 2.14 -21.67
N ASP A 657 35.33 2.88 -22.76
CA ASP A 657 35.94 4.22 -22.77
C ASP A 657 34.92 5.36 -22.86
N ALA A 658 33.74 5.09 -23.43
CA ALA A 658 32.72 6.13 -23.64
C ALA A 658 31.28 5.65 -23.40
N LEU A 659 30.48 6.53 -22.80
CA LEU A 659 29.03 6.43 -22.64
C LEU A 659 28.33 7.36 -23.61
N VAL A 660 27.34 6.87 -24.36
CA VAL A 660 26.44 7.71 -25.16
C VAL A 660 25.02 7.50 -24.66
N LEU A 661 24.41 8.55 -24.10
CA LEU A 661 23.02 8.54 -23.61
C LEU A 661 22.07 8.95 -24.74
N ALA A 662 21.78 8.02 -25.65
CA ALA A 662 21.00 8.30 -26.86
C ALA A 662 19.52 8.66 -26.59
N TYR A 663 18.93 8.23 -25.47
CA TYR A 663 17.53 8.49 -25.14
C TYR A 663 17.37 9.31 -23.85
N PRO A 664 16.47 10.33 -23.80
CA PRO A 664 16.29 11.18 -22.63
C PRO A 664 15.57 10.45 -21.47
N PHE A 665 16.09 10.60 -20.24
CA PHE A 665 15.46 10.06 -19.02
C PHE A 665 15.74 10.94 -17.79
N SER A 666 14.92 10.85 -16.74
CA SER A 666 15.02 11.72 -15.54
C SER A 666 15.50 11.04 -14.26
N PHE A 667 15.59 9.70 -14.22
CA PHE A 667 15.83 8.94 -13.00
C PHE A 667 17.31 8.90 -12.59
N GLU A 668 17.62 9.47 -11.41
CA GLU A 668 18.98 9.62 -10.86
C GLU A 668 19.66 8.27 -10.60
N GLY A 669 18.97 7.30 -9.99
CA GLY A 669 19.56 5.99 -9.67
C GLY A 669 20.07 5.24 -10.91
N LYS A 670 19.35 5.38 -12.03
CA LYS A 670 19.74 4.80 -13.32
C LYS A 670 20.96 5.49 -13.93
N LEU A 671 21.05 6.82 -13.81
CA LEU A 671 22.24 7.56 -14.21
C LEU A 671 23.48 7.10 -13.40
N ILE A 672 23.33 6.97 -12.07
CA ILE A 672 24.38 6.47 -11.18
C ILE A 672 24.82 5.05 -11.58
N GLN A 673 23.87 4.15 -11.86
CA GLN A 673 24.17 2.78 -12.29
C GLN A 673 24.93 2.74 -13.62
N TYR A 674 24.59 3.61 -14.59
CA TYR A 674 25.27 3.66 -15.90
C TYR A 674 26.68 4.21 -15.81
N ILE A 675 26.82 5.32 -15.10
CA ILE A 675 28.12 5.92 -14.83
C ILE A 675 29.01 4.94 -14.08
N GLY A 676 28.51 4.35 -12.98
CA GLY A 676 29.28 3.44 -12.12
C GLY A 676 29.78 2.17 -12.81
N ARG A 677 29.25 1.84 -14.00
CA ARG A 677 29.73 0.71 -14.82
C ARG A 677 30.90 1.05 -15.71
N ILE A 678 30.97 2.30 -16.16
CA ILE A 678 32.10 2.82 -16.94
C ILE A 678 33.21 3.30 -16.01
N GLU A 679 32.86 3.58 -14.75
CA GLU A 679 33.81 3.98 -13.72
C GLU A 679 34.78 2.88 -13.24
N ARG A 680 34.58 1.62 -13.68
CA ARG A 680 35.42 0.47 -13.31
C ARG A 680 36.71 0.32 -14.13
N GLY A 681 36.94 1.21 -15.12
CA GLY A 681 37.99 1.05 -16.14
C GLY A 681 38.87 2.28 -16.37
N ASN A 682 39.11 2.62 -17.64
CA ASN A 682 40.18 3.48 -18.16
C ASN A 682 40.25 4.91 -17.56
N GLN A 683 41.44 5.55 -17.61
CA GLN A 683 41.71 6.85 -16.97
C GLN A 683 41.08 8.07 -17.68
N ASN A 684 40.64 7.94 -18.93
CA ASN A 684 40.06 9.04 -19.72
C ASN A 684 38.71 8.63 -20.33
N ARG A 685 37.62 8.99 -19.64
CA ARG A 685 36.26 8.55 -19.96
C ARG A 685 35.47 9.68 -20.59
N ILE A 686 34.63 9.36 -21.56
CA ILE A 686 33.78 10.35 -22.24
C ILE A 686 32.31 10.01 -21.99
N ILE A 687 31.51 11.00 -21.62
CA ILE A 687 30.06 10.85 -21.54
C ILE A 687 29.43 11.85 -22.49
N ASN A 688 28.75 11.36 -23.53
CA ASN A 688 27.93 12.20 -24.41
C ASN A 688 26.47 12.12 -23.96
N ASP A 689 25.92 13.26 -23.56
CA ASP A 689 24.51 13.43 -23.23
C ASP A 689 23.87 14.47 -24.17
N TYR A 690 22.61 14.26 -24.53
CA TYR A 690 21.90 15.09 -25.51
C TYR A 690 20.81 15.90 -24.81
N HIS A 691 20.83 17.21 -25.04
CA HIS A 691 19.87 18.16 -24.49
C HIS A 691 18.93 18.64 -25.60
N ASP A 692 17.71 18.11 -25.58
CA ASP A 692 16.62 18.53 -26.46
C ASP A 692 15.98 19.84 -25.93
N GLU A 693 16.65 20.97 -26.18
CA GLU A 693 16.31 22.31 -25.64
C GLU A 693 14.92 22.79 -26.05
N LEU A 694 14.58 22.61 -27.32
CA LEU A 694 13.32 23.08 -27.92
C LEU A 694 12.10 22.23 -27.50
N THR A 695 12.31 21.17 -26.72
CA THR A 695 11.25 20.30 -26.21
C THR A 695 11.17 20.39 -24.68
N PRO A 696 10.24 21.20 -24.09
CA PRO A 696 10.23 21.48 -22.66
C PRO A 696 10.15 20.26 -21.73
N VAL A 697 9.47 19.18 -22.15
CA VAL A 697 9.40 17.93 -21.38
C VAL A 697 10.77 17.24 -21.31
N LEU A 698 11.48 17.14 -22.44
CA LEU A 698 12.78 16.49 -22.52
C LEU A 698 13.88 17.34 -21.88
N SER A 699 13.82 18.66 -22.05
CA SER A 699 14.71 19.59 -21.34
C SER A 699 14.58 19.46 -19.82
N ARG A 700 13.37 19.28 -19.28
CA ARG A 700 13.19 18.99 -17.84
C ARG A 700 13.87 17.70 -17.41
N MET A 701 13.83 16.65 -18.23
CA MET A 701 14.55 15.40 -17.94
C MET A 701 16.07 15.62 -17.90
N TYR A 702 16.62 16.37 -18.85
CA TYR A 702 18.03 16.77 -18.84
C TYR A 702 18.38 17.59 -17.59
N LYS A 703 17.57 18.59 -17.21
CA LYS A 703 17.78 19.38 -15.99
C LYS A 703 17.84 18.52 -14.72
N SER A 704 17.08 17.42 -14.68
CA SER A 704 17.18 16.42 -13.60
C SER A 704 18.57 15.77 -13.55
N ARG A 705 19.11 15.36 -14.71
CA ARG A 705 20.47 14.80 -14.84
C ARG A 705 21.56 15.83 -14.53
N LEU A 706 21.40 17.08 -14.99
CA LEU A 706 22.35 18.18 -14.75
C LEU A 706 22.59 18.42 -13.27
N ARG A 707 21.55 18.36 -12.42
CA ARG A 707 21.71 18.46 -10.96
C ARG A 707 22.65 17.39 -10.42
N HIS A 708 22.60 16.18 -10.97
CA HIS A 708 23.51 15.10 -10.58
C HIS A 708 24.95 15.34 -11.06
N TYR A 709 25.12 15.80 -12.30
CA TYR A 709 26.45 16.16 -12.81
C TYR A 709 27.11 17.27 -11.97
N LYS A 710 26.34 18.27 -11.52
CA LYS A 710 26.80 19.31 -10.60
C LYS A 710 27.20 18.75 -9.23
N LYS A 711 26.38 17.86 -8.64
CA LYS A 711 26.70 17.18 -7.36
C LYS A 711 28.03 16.41 -7.42
N ARG A 712 28.39 15.84 -8.58
CA ARG A 712 29.66 15.13 -8.81
C ARG A 712 30.83 16.04 -9.21
N GLY A 713 30.60 17.35 -9.36
CA GLY A 713 31.63 18.31 -9.75
C GLY A 713 32.07 18.23 -11.21
N TRP A 714 31.28 17.62 -12.09
CA TRP A 714 31.61 17.49 -13.52
C TRP A 714 31.18 18.69 -14.36
N VAL A 715 30.32 19.53 -13.80
CA VAL A 715 29.85 20.79 -14.37
C VAL A 715 29.82 21.82 -13.25
N GLN A 716 30.37 23.02 -13.49
CA GLN A 716 30.28 24.15 -12.56
C GLN A 716 28.86 24.74 -12.55
#